data_AF-A0A8H8DNI4-F1
#
_entry.id   AF-A0A8H8DNI4-F1
#
_cell.length_a   1.000
_cell.length_b   1.000
_cell.length_c   1.000
_cell.angle_alpha   90.00
_cell.angle_beta   90.00
_cell.angle_gamma   90.00
#
_symmetry.space_group_name_H-M   'P 1'
#
loop_
_entity.id
_entity.type
_entity.pdbx_description
1 polymer ?
#
loop_
_entity_poly.entity_id
_entity_poly.type
_entity_poly.pdbx_seq_one_letter_code
_entity_poly.pdbx_strand_id
1 'polypeptide(L)'
;MVYNLCHLIGQPNIKLQPNDIKYLIILTIVGSYVRLYMLNSPSGPVYQEVYTGKRISKELHVDRHPPYALMLYSLIASIFKAYLNSNVSYISMRFFSAIFGIFLIPVTFFTLKVMKFTRNTAIFGSMLIIFENSIITQSRFLFVDSLVLFLIALTHLFWRLFENYQQFSFKKTWWMYLIATGFTLGALISTNWLGIFTLVWIGVLGSLQLWHFIGDLTITPNVPSLVRYGSKVTIRHFGSSGGYLHSHPHLYPAGSKQQQVTLYLYEDINNDWLITDSGHDSLESSSSILDGSIVRLYHLETDKRLHSHDIRPSLSDTDWQNEVSGYGYKGFVGDNNDLFKIEIDKSRSYTQESKISVRAIQTRFRLIHVSTGCALFSNDINLPAWGYGQIEVTCAKNGIVENSLWYIENNSHDDFPNDTEKVTYRKINFFQKFWELQRSIWKKKFESTNFYASNNHPLSWPFLKRGIRFWTENDKQIYFLGNPLIWWVGLVFIGIYIILKLFNILRDQRGYPKCNDKTRLKYDYLIGTILIGWVFHYLPFCFMKTQFILYNYVPSLYFSILSFCSFWDYITIRFFQKSQTKLLTLFFLKIVISIYFILSPLVYGSIMRKEHCNFIKFLKTWDLDYLSKEKLHLASIFGRRHIGNVEISPKILKNIENIIENSSKPSIRLSVMKMYASLKDSQTIKNKFSTIDTDAYLFGVMPRVYASLYNVINELRTKLGNKWIPETVLDCGIGPGIGALVFQELFSDFIEKVKDILVIEPAYIMRKRAFDIHKGNKSKILSNIPSTLDFKFDFIIANHMILDINTPDHIFCAHIKKLWDKLSSKGGILLLLERGNPMGYEAVARARQMILSGFNYTLKDSESIEIGHVISPCSHDKKCPLYTNGHLFNRKRWCHFSQRLIRPEYLRKIKHSSYNVEDAKYSYCIIRKGICRPNLKELKTNSKEDILFYDSYNWPRLILPPLKKHRHVIMDLCTSNGTIQRLIIPKSQGKIVYRDARKIHWGDLWALGSNF
;
A
#
# COMPACT_ATOMS: atom_id res chain seq x y z
N MET A 1 2.41 8.65 35.78
CA MET A 1 1.57 9.17 34.66
C MET A 1 0.09 9.30 35.03
N VAL A 2 -0.59 8.25 35.51
CA VAL A 2 -2.01 8.32 35.98
C VAL A 2 -2.20 9.32 37.14
N TYR A 3 -1.25 9.38 38.08
CA TYR A 3 -1.29 10.32 39.21
C TYR A 3 -1.14 11.81 38.79
N ASN A 4 -0.27 12.09 37.80
CA ASN A 4 -0.10 13.45 37.26
C ASN A 4 -1.29 13.88 36.38
N LEU A 5 -1.99 12.94 35.73
CA LEU A 5 -3.24 13.23 35.01
C LEU A 5 -4.35 13.66 35.98
N CYS A 6 -4.45 13.04 37.16
CA CYS A 6 -5.44 13.41 38.17
C CYS A 6 -5.21 14.83 38.73
N HIS A 7 -3.97 15.29 38.84
CA HIS A 7 -3.64 16.63 39.34
C HIS A 7 -3.92 17.74 38.31
N LEU A 8 -3.89 17.41 37.01
CA LEU A 8 -4.25 18.29 35.89
C LEU A 8 -5.77 18.43 35.66
N ILE A 9 -6.59 17.62 36.36
CA ILE A 9 -8.05 17.53 36.21
C ILE A 9 -8.77 18.07 37.47
N GLY A 10 -8.02 18.61 38.43
CA GLY A 10 -8.58 19.23 39.63
C GLY A 10 -9.25 20.59 39.35
N GLN A 11 -10.59 20.59 39.39
CA GLN A 11 -11.55 21.70 39.67
C GLN A 11 -12.18 22.47 38.49
N PRO A 12 -13.49 22.89 38.57
CA PRO A 12 -14.46 22.77 39.67
C PRO A 12 -15.64 21.80 39.43
N ASN A 13 -15.91 21.34 38.20
CA ASN A 13 -17.19 20.68 37.87
C ASN A 13 -17.15 19.15 37.64
N ILE A 14 -15.98 18.50 37.74
CA ILE A 14 -15.88 17.03 37.59
C ILE A 14 -14.95 16.48 38.69
N LYS A 15 -15.46 16.32 39.92
CA LYS A 15 -14.75 15.56 40.96
C LYS A 15 -14.91 14.07 40.66
N LEU A 16 -13.83 13.43 40.20
CA LEU A 16 -13.75 11.96 40.15
C LEU A 16 -13.89 11.44 41.58
N GLN A 17 -14.89 10.58 41.80
CA GLN A 17 -15.07 9.98 43.11
C GLN A 17 -13.97 8.92 43.33
N PRO A 18 -13.54 8.63 44.58
CA PRO A 18 -12.55 7.59 44.85
C PRO A 18 -12.90 6.23 44.22
N ASN A 19 -14.19 5.90 44.17
CA ASN A 19 -14.68 4.71 43.49
C ASN A 19 -14.46 4.72 41.97
N ASP A 20 -14.54 5.89 41.31
CA ASP A 20 -14.27 6.00 39.87
C ASP A 20 -12.81 5.63 39.56
N ILE A 21 -11.88 6.08 40.41
CA ILE A 21 -10.44 5.75 40.31
C ILE A 21 -10.22 4.25 40.53
N LYS A 22 -10.88 3.65 41.52
CA LYS A 22 -10.82 2.20 41.77
C LYS A 22 -11.24 1.39 40.54
N TYR A 23 -12.37 1.71 39.92
CA TYR A 23 -12.84 1.00 38.73
C TYR A 23 -11.92 1.24 37.51
N LEU A 24 -11.39 2.45 37.35
CA LEU A 24 -10.44 2.77 36.28
C LEU A 24 -9.17 1.90 36.37
N ILE A 25 -8.62 1.74 37.58
CA ILE A 25 -7.44 0.89 37.82
C ILE A 25 -7.76 -0.56 37.46
N ILE A 26 -8.90 -1.09 37.94
CA ILE A 26 -9.33 -2.46 37.63
C ILE A 26 -9.48 -2.66 36.12
N LEU A 27 -10.15 -1.74 35.41
CA LEU A 27 -10.34 -1.80 33.97
C LEU A 27 -9.01 -1.77 33.21
N THR A 28 -8.06 -0.96 33.67
CA THR A 28 -6.74 -0.85 33.07
C THR A 28 -5.92 -2.12 33.28
N ILE A 29 -6.01 -2.77 34.46
CA ILE A 29 -5.37 -4.06 34.74
C ILE A 29 -5.96 -5.15 33.84
N VAL A 30 -7.29 -5.27 33.78
CA VAL A 30 -7.98 -6.25 32.92
C VAL A 30 -7.64 -6.02 31.45
N GLY A 31 -7.68 -4.75 31.01
CA GLY A 31 -7.26 -4.34 29.68
C GLY A 31 -5.82 -4.71 29.36
N SER A 32 -4.89 -4.46 30.29
CA SER A 32 -3.48 -4.81 30.14
C SER A 32 -3.29 -6.31 29.96
N TYR A 33 -3.99 -7.13 30.77
CA TYR A 33 -3.96 -8.58 30.62
C TYR A 33 -4.43 -9.02 29.22
N VAL A 34 -5.59 -8.51 28.76
CA VAL A 34 -6.14 -8.83 27.43
C VAL A 34 -5.19 -8.39 26.31
N ARG A 35 -4.65 -7.18 26.35
CA ARG A 35 -3.79 -6.66 25.26
C ARG A 35 -2.40 -7.31 25.21
N LEU A 36 -1.86 -7.75 26.35
CA LEU A 36 -0.52 -8.33 26.45
C LEU A 36 -0.50 -9.86 26.39
N TYR A 37 -1.67 -10.51 26.42
CA TYR A 37 -1.76 -11.96 26.37
C TYR A 37 -1.10 -12.55 25.11
N MET A 38 -0.17 -13.48 25.33
CA MET A 38 0.58 -14.22 24.30
C MET A 38 1.36 -13.35 23.28
N LEU A 39 1.83 -12.16 23.64
CA LEU A 39 2.46 -11.20 22.69
C LEU A 39 3.62 -11.78 21.83
N ASN A 40 4.29 -12.82 22.34
CA ASN A 40 5.36 -13.57 21.66
C ASN A 40 4.87 -14.42 20.46
N SER A 41 3.60 -14.82 20.43
CA SER A 41 3.04 -15.68 19.38
C SER A 41 2.26 -14.83 18.36
N PRO A 42 2.40 -15.00 17.04
CA PRO A 42 3.40 -15.80 16.35
C PRO A 42 4.79 -15.16 16.42
N SER A 43 5.82 -15.99 16.38
CA SER A 43 7.22 -15.55 16.32
C SER A 43 7.59 -14.90 14.99
N GLY A 44 6.87 -15.23 13.91
CA GLY A 44 7.04 -14.62 12.60
C GLY A 44 6.36 -13.25 12.45
N PRO A 45 6.78 -12.45 11.45
CA PRO A 45 6.17 -11.16 11.17
C PRO A 45 4.77 -11.32 10.55
N VAL A 46 3.83 -10.50 11.00
CA VAL A 46 2.44 -10.48 10.53
C VAL A 46 2.29 -9.45 9.39
N TYR A 47 1.30 -9.61 8.50
CA TYR A 47 1.12 -8.87 7.22
C TYR A 47 1.79 -7.47 7.11
N GLN A 48 1.49 -6.49 7.96
CA GLN A 48 2.10 -5.15 7.87
C GLN A 48 3.39 -4.95 8.68
N GLU A 49 3.68 -5.83 9.64
CA GLU A 49 4.87 -5.75 10.50
C GLU A 49 6.16 -5.88 9.69
N VAL A 50 6.15 -6.63 8.57
CA VAL A 50 7.26 -6.70 7.62
C VAL A 50 7.60 -5.34 7.02
N TYR A 51 6.57 -4.58 6.61
CA TYR A 51 6.76 -3.27 5.97
C TYR A 51 7.22 -2.23 6.99
N THR A 52 6.58 -2.20 8.16
CA THR A 52 6.98 -1.29 9.24
C THR A 52 8.40 -1.62 9.70
N GLY A 53 8.72 -2.89 9.97
CA GLY A 53 10.04 -3.32 10.41
C GLY A 53 11.16 -2.98 9.43
N LYS A 54 10.93 -3.17 8.11
CA LYS A 54 11.91 -2.80 7.07
C LYS A 54 12.20 -1.30 7.01
N ARG A 55 11.24 -0.45 7.38
CA ARG A 55 11.36 1.02 7.31
C ARG A 55 12.01 1.65 8.53
N ILE A 56 12.22 0.89 9.59
CA ILE A 56 12.92 1.39 10.79
C ILE A 56 14.45 1.38 10.55
N SER A 57 14.95 0.76 9.45
CA SER A 57 16.35 0.84 9.05
C SER A 57 16.75 2.25 8.61
N LYS A 58 18.04 2.60 8.77
CA LYS A 58 18.60 3.96 8.61
C LYS A 58 18.65 4.50 7.16
N GLU A 59 17.99 3.87 6.19
CA GLU A 59 18.00 4.30 4.79
C GLU A 59 16.87 5.30 4.48
N LEU A 60 17.19 6.34 3.69
CA LEU A 60 16.19 7.30 3.22
C LEU A 60 15.16 6.59 2.33
N HIS A 61 13.89 6.66 2.71
CA HIS A 61 12.79 6.10 1.95
C HIS A 61 11.58 7.03 1.98
N VAL A 62 10.78 7.00 0.91
CA VAL A 62 9.50 7.74 0.87
C VAL A 62 8.36 6.75 1.09
N ASP A 63 7.63 6.95 2.20
CA ASP A 63 6.48 6.15 2.61
C ASP A 63 5.13 6.79 2.20
N ARG A 64 4.03 6.04 2.35
CA ARG A 64 2.63 6.44 2.17
C ARG A 64 2.04 7.14 3.39
N HIS A 65 2.67 6.97 4.55
CA HIS A 65 2.28 7.60 5.80
C HIS A 65 3.30 8.69 6.17
N PRO A 66 2.87 9.78 6.82
CA PRO A 66 3.80 10.75 7.37
C PRO A 66 4.64 10.12 8.50
N PRO A 67 5.80 10.71 8.84
CA PRO A 67 6.89 9.96 9.46
C PRO A 67 6.78 9.78 10.98
N TYR A 68 5.89 10.51 11.69
CA TYR A 68 5.93 10.61 13.16
C TYR A 68 5.92 9.25 13.86
N ALA A 69 5.02 8.35 13.49
CA ALA A 69 4.95 7.02 14.11
C ALA A 69 6.18 6.17 13.83
N LEU A 70 6.71 6.21 12.61
CA LEU A 70 7.91 5.45 12.26
C LEU A 70 9.14 5.98 12.97
N MET A 71 9.25 7.31 13.11
CA MET A 71 10.30 7.95 13.90
C MET A 71 10.18 7.55 15.38
N LEU A 72 8.97 7.50 15.92
CA LEU A 72 8.72 7.05 17.29
C LEU A 72 9.12 5.58 17.49
N TYR A 73 8.74 4.68 16.57
CA TYR A 73 9.16 3.28 16.60
C TYR A 73 10.68 3.12 16.44
N SER A 74 11.33 3.95 15.62
CA SER A 74 12.78 3.96 15.43
C SER A 74 13.53 4.43 16.67
N LEU A 75 13.07 5.50 17.31
CA LEU A 75 13.61 5.98 18.58
C LEU A 75 13.56 4.88 19.64
N ILE A 76 12.44 4.15 19.71
CA ILE A 76 12.25 3.09 20.69
C ILE A 76 13.10 1.87 20.36
N ALA A 77 13.19 1.49 19.10
CA ALA A 77 14.10 0.43 18.66
C ALA A 77 15.56 0.74 19.02
N SER A 78 15.95 2.02 18.95
CA SER A 78 17.26 2.50 19.39
C SER A 78 17.45 2.40 20.91
N ILE A 79 16.45 2.84 21.70
CA ILE A 79 16.49 2.76 23.18
C ILE A 79 16.65 1.31 23.65
N PHE A 80 15.93 0.37 23.05
CA PHE A 80 16.00 -1.05 23.41
C PHE A 80 17.17 -1.81 22.76
N LYS A 81 18.12 -1.12 22.10
CA LYS A 81 19.29 -1.71 21.40
C LYS A 81 18.92 -2.86 20.46
N ALA A 82 17.72 -2.81 19.88
CA ALA A 82 17.16 -3.91 19.09
C ALA A 82 17.90 -4.17 17.77
N TYR A 83 18.83 -3.28 17.39
CA TYR A 83 19.63 -3.36 16.16
C TYR A 83 21.01 -4.00 16.32
N LEU A 84 21.49 -4.23 17.55
CA LEU A 84 22.90 -4.54 17.80
C LEU A 84 23.25 -6.04 17.74
N ASN A 85 22.27 -6.93 17.96
CA ASN A 85 22.42 -8.37 17.77
C ASN A 85 21.35 -8.83 16.79
N SER A 86 21.66 -9.82 15.95
CA SER A 86 20.82 -10.45 14.92
C SER A 86 19.43 -10.96 15.37
N ASN A 87 19.03 -10.70 16.62
CA ASN A 87 17.69 -10.88 17.17
C ASN A 87 17.08 -9.50 17.52
N VAL A 88 16.37 -8.89 16.57
CA VAL A 88 15.47 -7.77 16.88
C VAL A 88 14.41 -8.27 17.88
N SER A 89 14.35 -7.69 19.08
CA SER A 89 13.28 -8.00 20.05
C SER A 89 11.94 -7.42 19.57
N TYR A 90 11.30 -8.11 18.61
CA TYR A 90 9.98 -7.76 18.08
C TYR A 90 8.92 -7.70 19.19
N ILE A 91 9.13 -8.44 20.29
CA ILE A 91 8.28 -8.43 21.48
C ILE A 91 8.23 -7.03 22.10
N SER A 92 9.39 -6.35 22.23
CA SER A 92 9.45 -4.98 22.76
C SER A 92 8.72 -3.99 21.87
N MET A 93 8.80 -4.17 20.54
CA MET A 93 8.11 -3.30 19.57
C MET A 93 6.59 -3.52 19.57
N ARG A 94 6.15 -4.78 19.65
CA ARG A 94 4.73 -5.14 19.84
C ARG A 94 4.19 -4.63 21.17
N PHE A 95 4.99 -4.69 22.24
CA PHE A 95 4.63 -4.18 23.55
C PHE A 95 4.34 -2.69 23.49
N PHE A 96 5.18 -1.93 22.79
CA PHE A 96 4.96 -0.50 22.61
C PHE A 96 3.67 -0.17 21.83
N SER A 97 3.33 -0.93 20.79
CA SER A 97 2.04 -0.79 20.11
C SER A 97 0.86 -1.12 21.04
N ALA A 98 1.01 -2.14 21.88
CA ALA A 98 -0.02 -2.58 22.81
C ALA A 98 -0.30 -1.54 23.91
N ILE A 99 0.72 -0.77 24.33
CA ILE A 99 0.58 0.34 25.29
C ILE A 99 -0.47 1.35 24.83
N PHE A 100 -0.50 1.72 23.55
CA PHE A 100 -1.53 2.65 23.03
C PHE A 100 -2.93 2.05 23.12
N GLY A 101 -3.07 0.74 22.87
CA GLY A 101 -4.32 0.02 23.09
C GLY A 101 -4.74 -0.04 24.57
N ILE A 102 -3.79 -0.13 25.49
CA ILE A 102 -4.05 -0.10 26.94
C ILE A 102 -4.51 1.30 27.38
N PHE A 103 -3.82 2.36 26.95
CA PHE A 103 -4.17 3.74 27.30
C PHE A 103 -5.47 4.23 26.66
N LEU A 104 -5.93 3.61 25.57
CA LEU A 104 -7.24 3.89 24.99
C LEU A 104 -8.40 3.65 25.98
N ILE A 105 -8.25 2.67 26.88
CA ILE A 105 -9.27 2.28 27.87
C ILE A 105 -9.54 3.40 28.89
N PRO A 106 -8.54 3.93 29.62
CA PRO A 106 -8.75 5.03 30.54
C PRO A 106 -9.14 6.32 29.81
N VAL A 107 -8.60 6.60 28.62
CA VAL A 107 -9.02 7.77 27.82
C VAL A 107 -10.51 7.70 27.49
N THR A 108 -11.02 6.53 27.11
CA THR A 108 -12.45 6.34 26.84
C THR A 108 -13.30 6.50 28.10
N PHE A 109 -12.86 5.93 29.23
CA PHE A 109 -13.53 6.10 30.52
C PHE A 109 -13.67 7.58 30.88
N PHE A 110 -12.56 8.33 30.79
CA PHE A 110 -12.54 9.76 31.06
C PHE A 110 -13.41 10.53 30.08
N THR A 111 -13.38 10.19 28.79
CA THR A 111 -14.21 10.86 27.77
C THR A 111 -15.69 10.76 28.13
N LEU A 112 -16.17 9.55 28.49
CA LEU A 112 -17.56 9.34 28.91
C LEU A 112 -17.90 10.08 30.21
N LYS A 113 -16.97 10.17 31.17
CA LYS A 113 -17.14 10.95 32.39
C LYS A 113 -17.18 12.46 32.13
N VAL A 114 -16.34 12.96 31.23
CA VAL A 114 -16.30 14.37 30.80
C VAL A 114 -17.58 14.74 30.05
N MET A 115 -18.17 13.81 29.31
CA MET A 115 -19.51 13.96 28.71
C MET A 115 -20.67 13.90 29.73
N LYS A 116 -20.36 13.82 31.03
CA LYS A 116 -21.32 13.76 32.14
C LYS A 116 -22.26 12.55 32.06
N PHE A 117 -21.74 11.37 31.70
CA PHE A 117 -22.48 10.11 31.78
C PHE A 117 -22.33 9.43 33.13
N THR A 118 -23.23 8.48 33.41
CA THR A 118 -23.22 7.71 34.65
C THR A 118 -21.96 6.84 34.76
N ARG A 119 -21.56 6.52 35.99
CA ARG A 119 -20.41 5.63 36.25
C ARG A 119 -20.58 4.27 35.56
N ASN A 120 -21.79 3.70 35.60
CA ASN A 120 -22.08 2.40 35.02
C ASN A 120 -21.86 2.42 33.49
N THR A 121 -22.29 3.49 32.81
CA THR A 121 -22.04 3.68 31.38
C THR A 121 -20.57 3.88 31.06
N ALA A 122 -19.82 4.61 31.89
CA ALA A 122 -18.38 4.75 31.70
C ALA A 122 -17.64 3.40 31.80
N ILE A 123 -17.99 2.58 32.81
CA ILE A 123 -17.47 1.20 32.94
C ILE A 123 -17.88 0.35 31.74
N PHE A 124 -19.15 0.44 31.32
CA PHE A 124 -19.70 -0.27 30.18
C PHE A 124 -18.92 0.04 28.89
N GLY A 125 -18.73 1.32 28.55
CA GLY A 125 -18.00 1.71 27.35
C GLY A 125 -16.54 1.28 27.35
N SER A 126 -15.85 1.36 28.50
CA SER A 126 -14.49 0.83 28.63
C SER A 126 -14.44 -0.69 28.46
N MET A 127 -15.42 -1.44 29.00
CA MET A 127 -15.50 -2.89 28.80
C MET A 127 -15.75 -3.26 27.34
N LEU A 128 -16.58 -2.50 26.61
CA LEU A 128 -16.77 -2.71 25.17
C LEU A 128 -15.45 -2.58 24.40
N ILE A 129 -14.62 -1.57 24.72
CA ILE A 129 -13.29 -1.39 24.10
C ILE A 129 -12.32 -2.51 24.51
N ILE A 130 -12.36 -2.98 25.75
CA ILE A 130 -11.52 -4.10 26.23
C ILE A 130 -11.81 -5.37 25.42
N PHE A 131 -13.09 -5.70 25.21
CA PHE A 131 -13.53 -6.95 24.59
C PHE A 131 -13.91 -6.81 23.09
N GLU A 132 -13.36 -5.80 22.42
CA GLU A 132 -13.46 -5.63 20.97
C GLU A 132 -12.25 -6.28 20.26
N ASN A 133 -12.49 -7.37 19.53
CA ASN A 133 -11.47 -8.20 18.89
C ASN A 133 -10.61 -7.49 17.83
N SER A 134 -11.20 -6.63 17.00
CA SER A 134 -10.50 -5.84 15.98
C SER A 134 -9.55 -4.83 16.61
N ILE A 135 -9.98 -4.13 17.68
CA ILE A 135 -9.13 -3.18 18.41
C ILE A 135 -7.98 -3.93 19.09
N ILE A 136 -8.22 -5.11 19.67
CA ILE A 136 -7.17 -5.97 20.26
C ILE A 136 -6.16 -6.40 19.21
N THR A 137 -6.64 -6.93 18.08
CA THR A 137 -5.79 -7.39 16.98
C THR A 137 -4.91 -6.24 16.46
N GLN A 138 -5.46 -5.02 16.35
CA GLN A 138 -4.74 -3.86 15.85
C GLN A 138 -3.67 -3.35 16.82
N SER A 139 -3.93 -3.32 18.12
CA SER A 139 -2.94 -2.87 19.11
C SER A 139 -1.81 -3.86 19.35
N ARG A 140 -2.02 -5.14 19.04
CA ARG A 140 -1.10 -6.21 19.40
C ARG A 140 0.15 -6.29 18.53
N PHE A 141 0.02 -5.94 17.25
CA PHE A 141 1.11 -5.99 16.28
C PHE A 141 1.68 -4.59 16.04
N LEU A 142 2.83 -4.52 15.34
CA LEU A 142 3.50 -3.28 14.97
C LEU A 142 2.75 -2.52 13.86
N PHE A 143 1.51 -2.13 14.15
CA PHE A 143 0.65 -1.35 13.28
C PHE A 143 0.58 0.09 13.78
N VAL A 144 0.83 1.03 12.88
CA VAL A 144 0.74 2.47 13.14
C VAL A 144 -0.68 2.87 13.56
N ASP A 145 -1.69 2.09 13.16
CA ASP A 145 -3.09 2.40 13.41
C ASP A 145 -3.47 2.32 14.90
N SER A 146 -2.70 1.65 15.77
CA SER A 146 -2.95 1.65 17.22
C SER A 146 -2.71 3.02 17.85
N LEU A 147 -1.63 3.69 17.43
CA LEU A 147 -1.31 5.07 17.80
C LEU A 147 -2.35 6.04 17.23
N VAL A 148 -2.76 5.87 15.97
CA VAL A 148 -3.82 6.69 15.34
C VAL A 148 -5.09 6.66 16.18
N LEU A 149 -5.57 5.48 16.56
CA LEU A 149 -6.80 5.34 17.33
C LEU A 149 -6.67 5.98 18.72
N PHE A 150 -5.54 5.81 19.39
CA PHE A 150 -5.25 6.44 20.67
C PHE A 150 -5.25 7.97 20.56
N LEU A 151 -4.59 8.54 19.55
CA LEU A 151 -4.55 9.99 19.33
C LEU A 151 -5.94 10.55 19.01
N ILE A 152 -6.77 9.85 18.21
CA ILE A 152 -8.16 10.26 17.94
C ILE A 152 -8.97 10.34 19.24
N ALA A 153 -8.89 9.32 20.09
CA ALA A 153 -9.59 9.29 21.37
C ALA A 153 -9.08 10.39 22.32
N LEU A 154 -7.77 10.65 22.32
CA LEU A 154 -7.16 11.68 23.14
C LEU A 154 -7.55 13.10 22.67
N THR A 155 -7.60 13.34 21.36
CA THR A 155 -8.10 14.59 20.78
C THR A 155 -9.57 14.80 21.12
N HIS A 156 -10.41 13.76 21.08
CA HIS A 156 -11.80 13.84 21.51
C HIS A 156 -11.91 14.19 23.00
N LEU A 157 -11.12 13.56 23.87
CA LEU A 157 -11.08 13.88 25.30
C LEU A 157 -10.73 15.35 25.54
N PHE A 158 -9.65 15.86 24.93
CA PHE A 158 -9.22 17.25 25.11
C PHE A 158 -10.21 18.25 24.52
N TRP A 159 -10.85 17.94 23.40
CA TRP A 159 -11.93 18.76 22.86
C TRP A 159 -13.12 18.85 23.83
N ARG A 160 -13.52 17.75 24.48
CA ARG A 160 -14.61 17.77 25.48
C ARG A 160 -14.23 18.47 26.77
N LEU A 161 -12.97 18.40 27.17
CA LEU A 161 -12.47 19.19 28.28
C LEU A 161 -12.50 20.69 27.92
N PHE A 162 -12.06 21.06 26.72
CA PHE A 162 -12.16 22.41 26.21
C PHE A 162 -13.61 22.94 26.21
N GLU A 163 -14.57 22.19 25.64
CA GLU A 163 -16.00 22.57 25.64
C GLU A 163 -16.56 22.76 27.06
N ASN A 164 -16.20 21.89 28.00
CA ASN A 164 -16.69 21.99 29.39
C ASN A 164 -16.12 23.21 30.14
N TYR A 165 -14.95 23.71 29.74
CA TYR A 165 -14.33 24.91 30.33
C TYR A 165 -14.71 26.19 29.58
N GLN A 166 -15.68 26.15 28.66
CA GLN A 166 -16.13 27.34 27.93
C GLN A 166 -16.71 28.43 28.85
N GLN A 167 -17.27 28.07 30.01
CA GLN A 167 -17.71 29.08 31.00
C GLN A 167 -16.55 29.89 31.59
N PHE A 168 -15.31 29.44 31.40
CA PHE A 168 -14.09 30.07 31.85
C PHE A 168 -13.16 30.37 30.66
N SER A 169 -13.73 30.85 29.55
CA SER A 169 -12.99 31.26 28.36
C SER A 169 -11.80 32.17 28.70
N PHE A 170 -10.72 32.03 27.94
CA PHE A 170 -9.46 32.79 28.08
C PHE A 170 -8.67 32.56 29.39
N LYS A 171 -9.11 31.69 30.30
CA LYS A 171 -8.27 31.27 31.42
C LYS A 171 -7.13 30.34 30.97
N LYS A 172 -6.06 30.25 31.76
CA LYS A 172 -4.90 29.37 31.49
C LYS A 172 -5.30 27.92 31.23
N THR A 173 -6.28 27.39 31.96
CA THR A 173 -6.78 26.02 31.78
C THR A 173 -7.52 25.82 30.46
N TRP A 174 -8.26 26.82 29.99
CA TRP A 174 -8.95 26.80 28.70
C TRP A 174 -7.93 26.74 27.55
N TRP A 175 -6.91 27.61 27.58
CA TRP A 175 -5.81 27.60 26.62
C TRP A 175 -5.01 26.29 26.65
N MET A 176 -4.77 25.73 27.83
CA MET A 176 -4.08 24.45 27.98
C MET A 176 -4.81 23.31 27.25
N TYR A 177 -6.14 23.20 27.38
CA TYR A 177 -6.90 22.17 26.66
C TYR A 177 -6.99 22.42 25.16
N LEU A 178 -7.06 23.69 24.74
CA LEU A 178 -7.02 24.05 23.32
C LEU A 178 -5.66 23.68 22.68
N ILE A 179 -4.55 24.05 23.33
CA ILE A 179 -3.19 23.71 22.90
C ILE A 179 -2.99 22.19 22.91
N ALA A 180 -3.48 21.48 23.93
CA ALA A 180 -3.42 20.01 23.97
C ALA A 180 -4.23 19.36 22.84
N THR A 181 -5.39 19.93 22.49
CA THR A 181 -6.17 19.50 21.32
C THR A 181 -5.38 19.71 20.03
N GLY A 182 -4.79 20.89 19.84
CA GLY A 182 -3.95 21.20 18.67
C GLY A 182 -2.72 20.30 18.55
N PHE A 183 -2.02 20.04 19.66
CA PHE A 183 -0.85 19.17 19.70
C PHE A 183 -1.20 17.72 19.32
N THR A 184 -2.25 17.16 19.93
CA THR A 184 -2.67 15.79 19.61
C THR A 184 -3.17 15.64 18.18
N LEU A 185 -3.86 16.65 17.66
CA LEU A 185 -4.33 16.70 16.28
C LEU A 185 -3.16 16.82 15.28
N GLY A 186 -2.15 17.63 15.58
CA GLY A 186 -0.91 17.71 14.78
C GLY A 186 -0.13 16.40 14.80
N ALA A 187 0.01 15.76 15.96
CA ALA A 187 0.62 14.44 16.11
C ALA A 187 -0.14 13.37 15.30
N LEU A 188 -1.47 13.47 15.25
CA LEU A 188 -2.33 12.56 14.50
C LEU A 188 -2.13 12.70 12.98
N ILE A 189 -2.14 13.93 12.44
CA ILE A 189 -1.94 14.18 11.01
C ILE A 189 -0.53 13.77 10.57
N SER A 190 0.47 14.04 11.40
CA SER A 190 1.87 13.64 11.17
C SER A 190 2.14 12.14 11.38
N THR A 191 1.17 11.40 11.92
CA THR A 191 1.19 9.94 11.97
C THR A 191 0.54 9.33 10.72
N ASN A 192 -0.67 9.79 10.39
CA ASN A 192 -1.44 9.26 9.29
C ASN A 192 -2.40 10.34 8.76
N TRP A 193 -2.46 10.53 7.44
CA TRP A 193 -3.40 11.47 6.82
C TRP A 193 -4.88 11.14 7.06
N LEU A 194 -5.21 9.97 7.62
CA LEU A 194 -6.56 9.73 8.16
C LEU A 194 -6.93 10.73 9.27
N GLY A 195 -5.93 11.33 9.94
CA GLY A 195 -6.11 12.42 10.89
C GLY A 195 -6.76 13.67 10.32
N ILE A 196 -6.73 13.87 8.99
CA ILE A 196 -7.44 14.97 8.34
C ILE A 196 -8.96 14.86 8.59
N PHE A 197 -9.51 13.64 8.70
CA PHE A 197 -10.92 13.46 9.02
C PHE A 197 -11.26 13.92 10.43
N THR A 198 -10.34 13.71 11.38
CA THR A 198 -10.47 14.25 12.74
C THR A 198 -10.33 15.77 12.76
N LEU A 199 -9.43 16.34 11.94
CA LEU A 199 -9.29 17.80 11.78
C LEU A 199 -10.58 18.43 11.25
N VAL A 200 -11.16 17.84 10.20
CA VAL A 200 -12.45 18.31 9.64
C VAL A 200 -13.56 18.18 10.66
N TRP A 201 -13.63 17.05 11.37
CA TRP A 201 -14.63 16.86 12.42
C TRP A 201 -14.53 17.91 13.53
N ILE A 202 -13.34 18.13 14.10
CA ILE A 202 -13.11 19.17 15.11
C ILE A 202 -13.37 20.57 14.54
N GLY A 203 -12.98 20.83 13.29
CA GLY A 203 -13.26 22.08 12.59
C GLY A 203 -14.76 22.35 12.47
N VAL A 204 -15.56 21.35 12.08
CA VAL A 204 -17.03 21.46 12.04
C VAL A 204 -17.62 21.68 13.42
N LEU A 205 -17.14 20.99 14.46
CA LEU A 205 -17.57 21.25 15.83
C LEU A 205 -17.24 22.68 16.27
N GLY A 206 -16.04 23.18 15.93
CA GLY A 206 -15.65 24.56 16.18
C GLY A 206 -16.51 25.57 15.41
N SER A 207 -16.84 25.31 14.15
CA SER A 207 -17.76 26.14 13.37
C SER A 207 -19.17 26.15 13.95
N LEU A 208 -19.70 25.00 14.41
CA LEU A 208 -20.99 24.93 15.10
C LEU A 208 -20.97 25.72 16.42
N GLN A 209 -19.86 25.63 17.16
CA GLN A 209 -19.68 26.39 18.40
C GLN A 209 -19.62 27.90 18.13
N LEU A 210 -18.87 28.32 17.10
CA LEU A 210 -18.83 29.71 16.65
C LEU A 210 -20.20 30.20 16.16
N TRP A 211 -20.94 29.37 15.44
CA TRP A 211 -22.32 29.67 15.03
C TRP A 211 -23.24 29.92 16.23
N HIS A 212 -23.08 29.14 17.30
CA HIS A 212 -23.79 29.39 18.55
C HIS A 212 -23.33 30.68 19.25
N PHE A 213 -22.05 31.03 19.21
CA PHE A 213 -21.57 32.32 19.74
C PHE A 213 -22.03 33.53 18.92
N ILE A 214 -22.17 33.40 17.60
CA ILE A 214 -22.78 34.43 16.76
C ILE A 214 -24.24 34.67 17.18
N GLY A 215 -24.95 33.60 17.56
CA GLY A 215 -26.31 33.69 18.11
C GLY A 215 -26.37 34.11 19.58
N ASP A 216 -25.23 34.15 20.29
CA ASP A 216 -25.14 34.62 21.68
C ASP A 216 -24.91 36.13 21.69
N LEU A 217 -26.01 36.88 21.72
CA LEU A 217 -26.01 38.34 21.74
C LEU A 217 -25.32 38.96 22.98
N THR A 218 -24.85 38.14 23.93
CA THR A 218 -24.09 38.59 25.12
C THR A 218 -22.57 38.68 24.88
N ILE A 219 -22.06 38.12 23.78
CA ILE A 219 -20.64 38.16 23.42
C ILE A 219 -20.43 39.23 22.34
N THR A 220 -20.14 40.45 22.77
CA THR A 220 -19.68 41.52 21.89
C THR A 220 -18.21 41.84 22.22
N PRO A 221 -17.30 41.92 21.24
CA PRO A 221 -16.17 42.82 21.41
C PRO A 221 -16.78 44.23 21.45
N ASN A 222 -16.80 44.86 22.63
CA ASN A 222 -17.36 46.19 22.81
C ASN A 222 -16.53 47.21 22.03
N VAL A 223 -16.95 47.47 20.80
CA VAL A 223 -16.61 48.67 20.04
C VAL A 223 -17.91 49.43 19.85
N PRO A 224 -18.00 50.73 20.19
CA PRO A 224 -19.20 51.51 19.96
C PRO A 224 -19.54 51.49 18.46
N SER A 225 -20.75 51.04 18.12
CA SER A 225 -21.18 50.84 16.72
C SER A 225 -21.39 52.16 15.98
N LEU A 226 -21.63 53.25 16.71
CA LEU A 226 -21.97 54.55 16.17
C LEU A 226 -20.70 55.36 15.88
N VAL A 227 -20.54 55.81 14.63
CA VAL A 227 -19.48 56.74 14.22
C VAL A 227 -20.11 58.11 13.95
N ARG A 228 -19.53 59.15 14.56
CA ARG A 228 -19.96 60.57 14.44
C ARG A 228 -18.79 61.45 14.03
N TYR A 229 -19.06 62.67 13.60
CA TYR A 229 -18.00 63.68 13.52
C TYR A 229 -17.29 63.85 14.88
N GLY A 230 -15.99 64.06 14.86
CA GLY A 230 -15.12 64.04 16.04
C GLY A 230 -14.75 62.64 16.55
N SER A 231 -15.17 61.56 15.88
CA SER A 231 -14.76 60.20 16.27
C SER A 231 -13.34 59.89 15.79
N LYS A 232 -12.54 59.32 16.68
CA LYS A 232 -11.24 58.71 16.36
C LYS A 232 -11.49 57.31 15.77
N VAL A 233 -11.02 57.08 14.55
CA VAL A 233 -11.26 55.85 13.79
C VAL A 233 -9.95 55.30 13.22
N THR A 234 -9.88 53.98 13.12
CA THR A 234 -8.89 53.29 12.30
C THR A 234 -9.59 52.74 11.07
N ILE A 235 -9.08 53.04 9.88
CA ILE A 235 -9.70 52.64 8.61
C ILE A 235 -8.91 51.46 8.04
N ARG A 236 -9.57 50.33 7.80
CA ARG A 236 -8.93 49.12 7.25
C ARG A 236 -9.38 48.87 5.82
N HIS A 237 -8.43 48.62 4.93
CA HIS A 237 -8.72 48.32 3.52
C HIS A 237 -9.31 46.91 3.37
N PHE A 238 -10.36 46.77 2.56
CA PHE A 238 -11.08 45.50 2.37
C PHE A 238 -10.44 44.57 1.33
N GLY A 239 -9.82 45.14 0.29
CA GLY A 239 -9.36 44.39 -0.89
C GLY A 239 -7.94 43.81 -0.81
N SER A 240 -7.07 44.36 0.05
CA SER A 240 -5.70 43.86 0.27
C SER A 240 -5.64 42.87 1.44
N SER A 241 -4.45 42.40 1.80
CA SER A 241 -4.19 41.56 3.01
C SER A 241 -4.67 42.17 4.35
N GLY A 242 -5.28 43.36 4.33
CA GLY A 242 -6.06 43.94 5.42
C GLY A 242 -5.28 44.93 6.27
N GLY A 243 -4.49 45.80 5.64
CA GLY A 243 -3.77 46.88 6.33
C GLY A 243 -4.65 48.05 6.75
N TYR A 244 -4.22 48.76 7.80
CA TYR A 244 -4.79 50.01 8.30
C TYR A 244 -4.21 51.20 7.54
N LEU A 245 -5.04 52.21 7.23
CA LEU A 245 -4.60 53.49 6.72
C LEU A 245 -3.65 54.13 7.73
N HIS A 246 -2.42 54.37 7.32
CA HIS A 246 -1.30 54.73 8.17
C HIS A 246 -0.60 55.97 7.64
N SER A 247 -0.04 56.78 8.54
CA SER A 247 0.78 57.92 8.15
C SER A 247 1.86 58.17 9.20
N HIS A 248 3.08 58.48 8.75
CA HIS A 248 4.24 58.72 9.62
C HIS A 248 5.03 59.92 9.11
N PRO A 249 5.87 60.59 9.91
CA PRO A 249 6.47 61.89 9.57
C PRO A 249 7.52 61.89 8.43
N HIS A 250 7.62 60.82 7.65
CA HIS A 250 8.52 60.74 6.49
C HIS A 250 7.83 61.23 5.22
N LEU A 251 8.59 61.89 4.34
CA LEU A 251 8.11 62.50 3.11
C LEU A 251 8.36 61.60 1.90
N TYR A 252 7.56 61.71 0.84
CA TYR A 252 7.86 61.03 -0.42
C TYR A 252 9.18 61.57 -1.03
N PRO A 253 10.06 60.70 -1.56
CA PRO A 253 11.31 61.14 -2.20
C PRO A 253 11.11 61.81 -3.57
N ALA A 254 9.99 61.51 -4.23
CA ALA A 254 9.55 62.04 -5.52
C ALA A 254 8.06 62.41 -5.46
N GLY A 255 7.48 62.98 -6.52
CA GLY A 255 6.08 63.43 -6.50
C GLY A 255 5.92 64.76 -5.74
N SER A 256 4.89 64.88 -4.89
CA SER A 256 4.60 66.12 -4.16
C SER A 256 5.58 66.44 -3.03
N LYS A 257 6.42 65.46 -2.64
CA LYS A 257 7.29 65.50 -1.45
C LYS A 257 6.54 65.78 -0.13
N GLN A 258 5.24 65.48 -0.09
CA GLN A 258 4.41 65.59 1.11
C GLN A 258 4.54 64.32 1.98
N GLN A 259 3.85 64.30 3.13
CA GLN A 259 3.91 63.19 4.06
C GLN A 259 3.34 61.92 3.45
N GLN A 260 4.01 60.79 3.68
CA GLN A 260 3.59 59.49 3.16
C GLN A 260 2.29 59.02 3.83
N VAL A 261 1.38 58.48 3.03
CA VAL A 261 0.20 57.74 3.49
C VAL A 261 0.24 56.34 2.89
N THR A 262 0.13 55.33 3.76
CA THR A 262 0.39 53.93 3.42
C THR A 262 -0.68 53.02 4.03
N LEU A 263 -0.63 51.71 3.74
CA LEU A 263 -1.27 50.71 4.59
C LEU A 263 -0.24 49.95 5.41
N TYR A 264 -0.48 49.90 6.73
CA TYR A 264 0.32 49.14 7.69
C TYR A 264 -0.47 47.96 8.25
N LEU A 265 0.14 46.79 8.32
CA LEU A 265 -0.55 45.54 8.66
C LEU A 265 -0.82 45.34 10.16
N TYR A 266 -0.11 46.08 11.01
CA TYR A 266 -0.19 45.95 12.46
C TYR A 266 -0.89 47.17 13.08
N GLU A 267 -1.43 46.99 14.29
CA GLU A 267 -2.01 48.09 15.05
C GLU A 267 -0.90 49.03 15.56
N ASP A 268 -1.08 50.33 15.30
CA ASP A 268 -0.17 51.40 15.64
C ASP A 268 -0.99 52.66 15.94
N ILE A 269 -0.46 53.56 16.76
CA ILE A 269 -1.07 54.85 17.08
C ILE A 269 -1.15 55.73 15.81
N ASN A 270 -0.19 55.56 14.89
CA ASN A 270 -0.15 56.21 13.58
C ASN A 270 -1.22 55.69 12.58
N ASN A 271 -2.09 54.77 13.02
CA ASN A 271 -3.26 54.34 12.24
C ASN A 271 -4.52 55.16 12.57
N ASP A 272 -4.43 56.09 13.52
CA ASP A 272 -5.57 56.79 14.08
C ASP A 272 -5.91 58.08 13.32
N TRP A 273 -7.14 58.15 12.82
CA TRP A 273 -7.66 59.30 12.08
C TRP A 273 -8.89 59.88 12.79
N LEU A 274 -8.98 61.19 12.88
CA LEU A 274 -10.14 61.92 13.37
C LEU A 274 -11.00 62.34 12.18
N ILE A 275 -12.29 61.96 12.18
CA ILE A 275 -13.22 62.41 11.14
C ILE A 275 -13.77 63.78 11.50
N THR A 276 -13.54 64.79 10.66
CA THR A 276 -14.09 66.15 10.84
C THR A 276 -15.01 66.54 9.70
N ASP A 277 -15.90 67.50 9.95
CA ASP A 277 -16.84 68.02 8.97
C ASP A 277 -16.15 69.00 7.99
N SER A 278 -16.81 69.25 6.86
CA SER A 278 -16.46 70.18 5.81
C SER A 278 -16.53 71.66 6.24
N GLY A 279 -17.38 72.01 7.23
CA GLY A 279 -17.48 73.35 7.84
C GLY A 279 -16.62 73.51 9.11
N HIS A 280 -16.22 74.75 9.42
CA HIS A 280 -15.32 75.17 10.52
C HIS A 280 -15.30 74.29 11.78
N ASP A 281 -14.10 74.15 12.40
CA ASP A 281 -13.67 73.36 13.57
C ASP A 281 -14.50 73.52 14.89
N SER A 282 -15.83 73.64 14.85
CA SER A 282 -16.66 73.53 16.05
C SER A 282 -16.86 72.06 16.40
N LEU A 283 -16.19 71.61 17.46
CA LEU A 283 -16.30 70.30 18.12
C LEU A 283 -17.70 69.94 18.68
N GLU A 284 -18.76 70.67 18.28
CA GLU A 284 -20.11 70.57 18.88
C GLU A 284 -21.13 69.80 18.01
N SER A 285 -20.80 69.37 16.79
CA SER A 285 -21.73 68.62 15.95
C SER A 285 -21.67 67.09 16.21
N SER A 286 -22.50 66.61 17.13
CA SER A 286 -22.65 65.16 17.42
C SER A 286 -23.47 64.36 16.38
N SER A 287 -23.52 64.82 15.13
CA SER A 287 -24.32 64.19 14.06
C SER A 287 -23.68 62.91 13.53
N SER A 288 -24.52 61.95 13.13
CA SER A 288 -24.07 60.71 12.48
C SER A 288 -23.71 60.98 11.01
N ILE A 289 -22.73 60.23 10.51
CA ILE A 289 -22.26 60.33 9.13
C ILE A 289 -23.19 59.52 8.22
N LEU A 290 -23.79 60.16 7.22
CA LEU A 290 -24.75 59.55 6.29
C LEU A 290 -24.09 59.18 4.95
N ASP A 291 -24.77 58.34 4.18
CA ASP A 291 -24.39 58.05 2.78
C ASP A 291 -24.34 59.36 1.97
N GLY A 292 -23.19 59.67 1.38
CA GLY A 292 -22.94 60.89 0.63
C GLY A 292 -22.40 62.07 1.45
N SER A 293 -22.19 61.94 2.75
CA SER A 293 -21.56 62.98 3.58
C SER A 293 -20.12 63.25 3.14
N ILE A 294 -19.73 64.53 3.17
CA ILE A 294 -18.37 64.98 2.86
C ILE A 294 -17.61 65.15 4.17
N VAL A 295 -16.45 64.51 4.27
CA VAL A 295 -15.63 64.48 5.47
C VAL A 295 -14.18 64.86 5.17
N ARG A 296 -13.47 65.28 6.21
CA ARG A 296 -12.00 65.34 6.22
C ARG A 296 -11.46 64.30 7.20
N LEU A 297 -10.31 63.70 6.87
CA LEU A 297 -9.62 62.77 7.74
C LEU A 297 -8.36 63.43 8.28
N TYR A 298 -8.32 63.69 9.58
CA TYR A 298 -7.22 64.36 10.26
C TYR A 298 -6.35 63.34 11.03
N HIS A 299 -5.07 63.29 10.73
CA HIS A 299 -4.10 62.44 11.40
C HIS A 299 -3.58 63.11 12.67
N LEU A 300 -3.87 62.52 13.83
CA LEU A 300 -3.64 63.15 15.13
C LEU A 300 -2.15 63.30 15.49
N GLU A 301 -1.31 62.34 15.10
CA GLU A 301 0.11 62.33 15.52
C GLU A 301 0.97 63.33 14.73
N THR A 302 0.58 63.69 13.51
CA THR A 302 1.38 64.57 12.63
C THR A 302 0.68 65.86 12.21
N ASP A 303 -0.51 66.12 12.75
CA ASP A 303 -1.34 67.29 12.45
C ASP A 303 -1.56 67.53 10.94
N LYS A 304 -1.69 66.44 10.16
CA LYS A 304 -1.95 66.46 8.70
C LYS A 304 -3.34 65.96 8.37
N ARG A 305 -3.84 66.34 7.20
CA ARG A 305 -5.08 65.80 6.63
C ARG A 305 -4.76 64.84 5.49
N LEU A 306 -5.61 63.82 5.32
CA LEU A 306 -5.60 63.01 4.12
C LEU A 306 -5.90 63.92 2.94
N HIS A 307 -5.05 63.87 1.93
CA HIS A 307 -5.05 64.80 0.83
C HIS A 307 -4.81 64.04 -0.48
N SER A 308 -5.47 64.43 -1.56
CA SER A 308 -5.17 63.91 -2.90
C SER A 308 -5.21 65.02 -3.94
N HIS A 309 -4.32 64.94 -4.92
CA HIS A 309 -4.14 65.96 -5.93
C HIS A 309 -3.83 65.30 -7.29
N ASP A 310 -3.81 66.07 -8.38
CA ASP A 310 -3.52 65.54 -9.72
C ASP A 310 -2.01 65.42 -9.97
N ILE A 311 -1.31 64.74 -9.06
CA ILE A 311 0.10 64.33 -9.20
C ILE A 311 0.11 62.80 -9.24
N ARG A 312 0.94 62.25 -10.10
CA ARG A 312 1.06 60.80 -10.25
C ARG A 312 1.75 60.17 -9.03
N PRO A 313 1.33 58.99 -8.56
CA PRO A 313 1.99 58.27 -7.50
C PRO A 313 3.47 58.02 -7.81
N SER A 314 4.33 58.08 -6.79
CA SER A 314 5.77 57.91 -6.93
C SER A 314 6.23 56.52 -7.42
N LEU A 315 5.42 55.47 -7.24
CA LEU A 315 5.73 54.11 -7.70
C LEU A 315 4.79 53.65 -8.81
N SER A 316 3.48 53.74 -8.59
CA SER A 316 2.46 53.37 -9.57
C SER A 316 2.24 54.51 -10.58
N ASP A 317 3.25 54.82 -11.39
CA ASP A 317 3.25 55.89 -12.43
C ASP A 317 2.21 55.60 -13.53
N THR A 318 0.94 55.86 -13.23
CA THR A 318 -0.20 55.53 -14.09
C THR A 318 -1.18 56.69 -14.16
N ASP A 319 -1.65 57.03 -15.36
CA ASP A 319 -2.48 58.21 -15.63
C ASP A 319 -3.88 58.19 -14.96
N TRP A 320 -4.30 57.02 -14.48
CA TRP A 320 -5.62 56.81 -13.85
C TRP A 320 -5.55 56.73 -12.32
N GLN A 321 -4.34 56.84 -11.74
CA GLN A 321 -4.13 56.92 -10.30
C GLN A 321 -3.47 58.25 -9.93
N ASN A 322 -3.91 58.79 -8.80
CA ASN A 322 -3.39 60.01 -8.22
C ASN A 322 -2.70 59.71 -6.88
N GLU A 323 -1.64 60.44 -6.55
CA GLU A 323 -0.95 60.37 -5.27
C GLU A 323 -1.91 60.75 -4.13
N VAL A 324 -1.79 60.04 -3.01
CA VAL A 324 -2.48 60.34 -1.77
C VAL A 324 -1.41 60.59 -0.71
N SER A 325 -1.53 61.71 -0.02
CA SER A 325 -0.51 62.23 0.89
C SER A 325 -1.15 62.81 2.15
N GLY A 326 -0.30 63.10 3.14
CA GLY A 326 -0.64 63.90 4.30
C GLY A 326 -0.20 65.35 4.09
N TYR A 327 -1.14 66.29 4.06
CA TYR A 327 -0.85 67.72 3.89
C TYR A 327 -1.46 68.60 4.99
N GLY A 328 -0.91 69.80 5.18
CA GLY A 328 -1.31 70.75 6.21
C GLY A 328 -0.32 70.89 7.37
N TYR A 329 -0.73 71.62 8.40
CA TYR A 329 0.03 71.85 9.63
C TYR A 329 -0.94 72.25 10.75
N LYS A 330 -0.47 72.25 12.00
CA LYS A 330 -1.28 72.62 13.15
C LYS A 330 -1.87 74.03 12.99
N GLY A 331 -3.20 74.15 13.02
CA GLY A 331 -3.93 75.41 12.81
C GLY A 331 -4.24 75.76 11.35
N PHE A 332 -3.84 74.92 10.38
CA PHE A 332 -4.28 75.03 8.99
C PHE A 332 -5.74 74.59 8.88
N VAL A 333 -6.59 75.37 8.21
CA VAL A 333 -8.05 75.12 8.09
C VAL A 333 -8.37 73.96 7.13
N GLY A 334 -7.43 73.60 6.25
CA GLY A 334 -7.63 72.62 5.18
C GLY A 334 -8.04 73.29 3.86
N ASP A 335 -7.83 72.58 2.75
CA ASP A 335 -8.22 73.04 1.42
C ASP A 335 -9.31 72.13 0.79
N ASN A 336 -9.62 72.36 -0.48
CA ASN A 336 -10.63 71.59 -1.21
C ASN A 336 -10.14 70.18 -1.59
N ASN A 337 -8.84 69.92 -1.56
CA ASN A 337 -8.23 68.62 -1.87
C ASN A 337 -8.15 67.69 -0.64
N ASP A 338 -8.60 68.18 0.51
CA ASP A 338 -8.76 67.38 1.74
C ASP A 338 -10.18 66.78 1.87
N LEU A 339 -11.09 67.08 0.93
CA LEU A 339 -12.50 66.72 1.00
C LEU A 339 -12.78 65.36 0.36
N PHE A 340 -13.30 64.42 1.15
CA PHE A 340 -13.70 63.08 0.70
C PHE A 340 -15.18 62.83 0.96
N LYS A 341 -15.92 62.45 -0.08
CA LYS A 341 -17.30 61.99 0.00
C LYS A 341 -17.34 60.51 0.37
N ILE A 342 -18.10 60.16 1.39
CA ILE A 342 -18.35 58.77 1.76
C ILE A 342 -19.47 58.22 0.91
N GLU A 343 -19.21 57.11 0.20
CA GLU A 343 -20.21 56.39 -0.59
C GLU A 343 -20.40 54.98 -0.01
N ILE A 344 -21.58 54.68 0.54
CA ILE A 344 -21.86 53.39 1.20
C ILE A 344 -22.23 52.33 0.16
N ASP A 345 -21.53 51.20 0.18
CA ASP A 345 -21.92 50.01 -0.59
C ASP A 345 -23.07 49.29 0.13
N LYS A 346 -24.29 49.53 -0.35
CA LYS A 346 -25.54 48.96 0.18
C LYS A 346 -25.64 47.45 0.01
N SER A 347 -24.90 46.87 -0.96
CA SER A 347 -24.92 45.44 -1.24
C SER A 347 -24.07 44.63 -0.25
N ARG A 348 -22.97 45.23 0.23
CA ARG A 348 -21.98 44.59 1.12
C ARG A 348 -22.08 45.03 2.59
N SER A 349 -22.92 46.02 2.92
CA SER A 349 -23.17 46.47 4.29
C SER A 349 -24.26 45.61 4.99
N TYR A 350 -24.03 45.27 6.27
CA TYR A 350 -24.73 44.17 6.95
C TYR A 350 -26.14 44.50 7.47
N THR A 351 -26.39 45.67 8.07
CA THR A 351 -27.66 46.03 8.73
C THR A 351 -28.44 47.08 7.92
N GLN A 352 -29.75 47.21 8.13
CA GLN A 352 -30.54 48.26 7.44
C GLN A 352 -30.05 49.66 7.78
N GLU A 353 -29.63 49.87 9.03
CA GLU A 353 -29.09 51.15 9.49
C GLU A 353 -27.68 51.40 8.94
N SER A 354 -26.82 50.37 8.78
CA SER A 354 -25.48 50.52 8.18
C SER A 354 -25.51 50.75 6.67
N LYS A 355 -26.67 50.60 6.01
CA LYS A 355 -26.88 51.01 4.62
C LYS A 355 -27.24 52.49 4.47
N ILE A 356 -27.51 53.18 5.58
CA ILE A 356 -27.96 54.58 5.64
C ILE A 356 -26.89 55.45 6.31
N SER A 357 -26.29 54.98 7.41
CA SER A 357 -25.26 55.70 8.16
C SER A 357 -24.01 54.86 8.41
N VAL A 358 -22.86 55.53 8.54
CA VAL A 358 -21.58 54.86 8.79
C VAL A 358 -21.54 54.33 10.21
N ARG A 359 -21.35 53.02 10.31
CA ARG A 359 -21.21 52.25 11.54
C ARG A 359 -19.95 51.41 11.54
N ALA A 360 -19.25 51.40 12.68
CA ALA A 360 -18.02 50.65 12.87
C ALA A 360 -18.28 49.15 12.60
N ILE A 361 -17.36 48.50 11.87
CA ILE A 361 -17.41 47.08 11.46
C ILE A 361 -18.55 46.74 10.46
N GLN A 362 -19.72 47.36 10.58
CA GLN A 362 -20.97 46.99 9.90
C GLN A 362 -21.15 47.62 8.50
N THR A 363 -20.37 48.65 8.19
CA THR A 363 -20.50 49.43 6.94
C THR A 363 -19.31 49.17 6.04
N ARG A 364 -19.56 48.96 4.75
CA ARG A 364 -18.55 48.99 3.69
C ARG A 364 -18.80 50.23 2.86
N PHE A 365 -17.79 51.09 2.73
CA PHE A 365 -17.91 52.35 2.02
C PHE A 365 -16.64 52.65 1.22
N ARG A 366 -16.76 53.52 0.22
CA ARG A 366 -15.68 54.08 -0.55
C ARG A 366 -15.48 55.53 -0.14
N LEU A 367 -14.24 55.99 -0.16
CA LEU A 367 -13.90 57.40 -0.02
C LEU A 367 -13.64 57.95 -1.42
N ILE A 368 -14.52 58.82 -1.89
CA ILE A 368 -14.44 59.46 -3.20
C ILE A 368 -13.89 60.87 -3.00
N HIS A 369 -12.71 61.15 -3.56
CA HIS A 369 -12.14 62.49 -3.50
C HIS A 369 -13.03 63.46 -4.28
N VAL A 370 -13.49 64.55 -3.64
CA VAL A 370 -14.55 65.42 -4.19
C VAL A 370 -14.07 66.15 -5.45
N SER A 371 -12.83 66.65 -5.45
CA SER A 371 -12.32 67.47 -6.56
C SER A 371 -11.98 66.67 -7.82
N THR A 372 -11.54 65.41 -7.69
CA THR A 372 -11.09 64.59 -8.84
C THR A 372 -12.00 63.41 -9.16
N GLY A 373 -12.96 63.08 -8.28
CA GLY A 373 -13.90 61.96 -8.43
C GLY A 373 -13.26 60.57 -8.34
N CYS A 374 -11.95 60.46 -8.04
CA CYS A 374 -11.27 59.18 -7.86
C CYS A 374 -11.63 58.55 -6.51
N ALA A 375 -11.56 57.22 -6.45
CA ALA A 375 -11.77 56.49 -5.20
C ALA A 375 -10.44 56.15 -4.55
N LEU A 376 -10.35 56.28 -3.23
CA LEU A 376 -9.20 55.80 -2.48
C LEU A 376 -8.97 54.30 -2.78
N PHE A 377 -7.74 53.96 -3.14
CA PHE A 377 -7.36 52.71 -3.77
C PHE A 377 -6.01 52.22 -3.24
N SER A 378 -5.82 50.91 -3.18
CA SER A 378 -4.55 50.32 -2.75
C SER A 378 -4.42 48.90 -3.33
N ASN A 379 -3.20 48.54 -3.69
CA ASN A 379 -2.78 47.22 -4.18
C ASN A 379 -1.72 46.64 -3.25
N ASP A 380 -1.40 45.34 -3.29
CA ASP A 380 -0.31 44.73 -2.49
C ASP A 380 1.11 45.11 -3.00
N ILE A 381 1.32 46.37 -3.40
CA ILE A 381 2.61 46.94 -3.80
C ILE A 381 3.24 47.56 -2.54
N ASN A 382 4.37 46.99 -2.10
CA ASN A 382 5.13 47.53 -0.99
C ASN A 382 6.04 48.66 -1.47
N LEU A 383 6.03 49.77 -0.75
CA LEU A 383 7.00 50.84 -0.88
C LEU A 383 8.42 50.29 -0.64
N PRO A 384 9.44 50.78 -1.36
CA PRO A 384 10.85 50.44 -1.14
C PRO A 384 11.35 50.83 0.27
N ALA A 385 12.64 50.66 0.54
CA ALA A 385 13.25 50.92 1.85
C ALA A 385 12.93 52.31 2.45
N TRP A 386 12.69 53.33 1.62
CA TRP A 386 12.30 54.68 2.06
C TRP A 386 10.85 54.78 2.60
N GLY A 387 10.00 53.80 2.31
CA GLY A 387 8.62 53.68 2.83
C GLY A 387 8.45 52.44 3.71
N TYR A 388 9.54 51.94 4.29
CA TYR A 388 9.59 50.85 5.28
C TYR A 388 8.94 49.52 4.86
N GLY A 389 8.78 49.25 3.57
CA GLY A 389 8.10 48.03 3.10
C GLY A 389 6.59 48.02 3.37
N GLN A 390 6.00 49.18 3.69
CA GLN A 390 4.56 49.35 3.87
C GLN A 390 3.84 49.41 2.51
N ILE A 391 2.52 49.29 2.48
CA ILE A 391 1.77 49.17 1.23
C ILE A 391 1.37 50.55 0.69
N GLU A 392 1.44 50.76 -0.62
CA GLU A 392 1.08 52.02 -1.29
C GLU A 392 -0.45 52.29 -1.24
N VAL A 393 -0.83 53.55 -0.99
CA VAL A 393 -2.22 54.05 -1.10
C VAL A 393 -2.26 55.14 -2.16
N THR A 394 -3.16 54.98 -3.13
CA THR A 394 -3.38 55.93 -4.23
C THR A 394 -4.87 56.24 -4.37
N CYS A 395 -5.25 57.10 -5.32
CA CYS A 395 -6.65 57.40 -5.63
C CYS A 395 -6.93 57.07 -7.10
N ALA A 396 -7.70 56.01 -7.36
CA ALA A 396 -7.88 55.43 -8.69
C ALA A 396 -9.23 55.79 -9.34
N LYS A 397 -9.20 55.99 -10.67
CA LYS A 397 -10.39 56.26 -11.49
C LYS A 397 -11.09 54.98 -12.00
N ASN A 398 -10.38 53.88 -12.32
CA ASN A 398 -10.96 52.59 -12.84
C ASN A 398 -10.05 51.34 -12.63
N GLY A 399 -9.91 50.78 -11.42
CA GLY A 399 -9.03 49.60 -11.14
C GLY A 399 -9.71 48.21 -11.14
N ILE A 400 -8.99 47.14 -11.53
CA ILE A 400 -9.44 45.73 -11.57
C ILE A 400 -8.91 44.93 -10.37
N VAL A 401 -9.76 44.08 -9.80
CA VAL A 401 -9.60 43.55 -8.43
C VAL A 401 -8.57 42.42 -8.25
N GLU A 402 -8.33 41.54 -9.22
CA GLU A 402 -7.39 40.39 -9.06
C GLU A 402 -6.03 40.61 -9.76
N ASN A 403 -5.86 41.76 -10.38
CA ASN A 403 -4.84 41.97 -11.39
C ASN A 403 -3.63 42.70 -10.86
N SER A 404 -2.48 42.03 -10.94
CA SER A 404 -1.63 42.31 -12.11
C SER A 404 -0.35 41.49 -12.15
N LEU A 405 -0.40 40.14 -12.16
CA LEU A 405 0.84 39.35 -12.26
C LEU A 405 0.80 38.13 -13.18
N TRP A 406 1.91 37.97 -13.94
CA TRP A 406 2.46 36.77 -14.63
C TRP A 406 4.00 36.90 -14.82
N TYR A 407 4.76 35.79 -15.03
CA TYR A 407 6.18 35.81 -15.46
C TYR A 407 6.64 34.54 -16.26
N ILE A 408 7.84 34.61 -16.88
CA ILE A 408 8.38 33.68 -17.92
C ILE A 408 9.49 32.75 -17.36
N GLU A 409 9.49 31.49 -17.79
CA GLU A 409 10.27 30.38 -17.19
C GLU A 409 11.51 29.93 -17.98
N ASN A 410 11.68 30.33 -19.25
CA ASN A 410 12.85 29.94 -20.02
C ASN A 410 13.30 31.00 -21.03
N ASN A 411 14.60 31.07 -21.26
CA ASN A 411 15.26 31.88 -22.29
C ASN A 411 16.46 31.09 -22.83
N SER A 412 16.56 31.01 -24.15
CA SER A 412 17.71 30.44 -24.85
C SER A 412 18.07 31.34 -26.03
N HIS A 413 19.37 31.56 -26.24
CA HIS A 413 19.93 32.32 -27.35
C HIS A 413 21.16 31.59 -27.89
N ASP A 414 21.33 31.57 -29.21
CA ASP A 414 22.26 30.66 -29.88
C ASP A 414 23.74 31.08 -29.75
N ASP A 415 24.01 32.35 -29.44
CA ASP A 415 25.37 32.89 -29.28
C ASP A 415 26.00 32.71 -27.88
N PHE A 416 25.41 31.90 -27.00
CA PHE A 416 25.96 31.71 -25.65
C PHE A 416 27.25 30.84 -25.67
N PRO A 417 28.40 31.34 -25.15
CA PRO A 417 29.63 30.55 -25.09
C PRO A 417 29.51 29.32 -24.17
N ASN A 418 30.26 28.24 -24.44
CA ASN A 418 30.19 26.98 -23.69
C ASN A 418 30.51 27.09 -22.18
N ASP A 419 31.19 28.16 -21.76
CA ASP A 419 31.59 28.44 -20.36
C ASP A 419 30.65 29.45 -19.66
N THR A 420 29.45 29.69 -20.23
CA THR A 420 28.43 30.52 -19.58
C THR A 420 28.01 29.94 -18.23
N GLU A 421 27.89 30.82 -17.23
CA GLU A 421 27.53 30.44 -15.86
C GLU A 421 26.14 29.79 -15.83
N LYS A 422 26.10 28.47 -15.59
CA LYS A 422 24.85 27.70 -15.52
C LYS A 422 24.31 27.78 -14.10
N VAL A 423 23.13 28.37 -13.96
CA VAL A 423 22.39 28.27 -12.69
C VAL A 423 21.82 26.85 -12.58
N THR A 424 22.26 26.11 -11.56
CA THR A 424 21.67 24.82 -11.19
C THR A 424 20.47 25.03 -10.27
N TYR A 425 19.58 24.03 -10.16
CA TYR A 425 18.44 24.12 -9.26
C TYR A 425 18.89 24.46 -7.83
N ARG A 426 18.24 25.48 -7.26
CA ARG A 426 18.46 25.96 -5.90
C ARG A 426 18.42 24.79 -4.91
N LYS A 427 19.32 24.79 -3.92
CA LYS A 427 19.15 23.98 -2.70
C LYS A 427 17.78 24.30 -2.13
N ILE A 428 16.89 23.31 -2.25
CA ILE A 428 15.50 23.42 -1.91
C ILE A 428 15.41 23.82 -0.43
N ASN A 429 14.77 24.95 -0.14
CA ASN A 429 14.56 25.35 1.26
C ASN A 429 13.66 24.32 1.96
N PHE A 430 13.67 24.28 3.30
CA PHE A 430 12.91 23.26 4.04
C PHE A 430 11.45 23.14 3.58
N PHE A 431 10.78 24.28 3.35
CA PHE A 431 9.37 24.32 2.93
C PHE A 431 9.14 23.78 1.53
N GLN A 432 10.02 24.08 0.57
CA GLN A 432 9.94 23.50 -0.77
C GLN A 432 10.19 21.98 -0.70
N LYS A 433 11.12 21.51 0.14
CA LYS A 433 11.41 20.07 0.29
C LYS A 433 10.27 19.35 0.98
N PHE A 434 9.66 20.00 1.95
CA PHE A 434 8.44 19.56 2.61
C PHE A 434 7.31 19.40 1.58
N TRP A 435 7.04 20.40 0.75
CA TRP A 435 5.99 20.32 -0.28
C TRP A 435 6.27 19.27 -1.35
N GLU A 436 7.52 19.12 -1.80
CA GLU A 436 7.95 18.05 -2.70
C GLU A 436 7.69 16.67 -2.07
N LEU A 437 8.03 16.50 -0.79
CA LEU A 437 7.77 15.29 -0.04
C LEU A 437 6.27 15.01 0.10
N GLN A 438 5.46 16.01 0.47
CA GLN A 438 4.00 15.85 0.55
C GLN A 438 3.40 15.43 -0.80
N ARG A 439 3.84 16.04 -1.90
CA ARG A 439 3.42 15.66 -3.26
C ARG A 439 3.79 14.22 -3.60
N SER A 440 4.98 13.79 -3.18
CA SER A 440 5.46 12.42 -3.37
C SER A 440 4.69 11.39 -2.53
N ILE A 441 4.35 11.71 -1.28
CA ILE A 441 3.49 10.89 -0.43
C ILE A 441 2.10 10.75 -1.06
N TRP A 442 1.53 11.87 -1.56
CA TRP A 442 0.23 11.88 -2.24
C TRP A 442 0.23 10.94 -3.45
N LYS A 443 1.20 11.14 -4.35
CA LYS A 443 1.33 10.31 -5.56
C LYS A 443 1.43 8.82 -5.20
N LYS A 444 2.32 8.44 -4.28
CA LYS A 444 2.48 7.03 -3.83
C LYS A 444 1.23 6.43 -3.18
N LYS A 445 0.44 7.23 -2.46
CA LYS A 445 -0.79 6.76 -1.80
C LYS A 445 -1.90 6.45 -2.81
N PHE A 446 -1.97 7.18 -3.92
CA PHE A 446 -3.03 7.06 -4.92
C PHE A 446 -2.64 6.26 -6.18
N GLU A 447 -1.35 6.00 -6.43
CA GLU A 447 -0.84 5.25 -7.61
C GLU A 447 -0.83 3.72 -7.42
N SER A 448 -0.96 3.21 -6.19
CA SER A 448 -0.85 1.78 -5.87
C SER A 448 -2.18 1.02 -6.07
N THR A 449 -2.37 0.38 -7.22
CA THR A 449 -3.39 -0.68 -7.42
C THR A 449 -2.88 -2.04 -6.91
N ASN A 450 -2.92 -2.28 -5.59
CA ASN A 450 -2.60 -3.61 -5.06
C ASN A 450 -3.77 -4.58 -5.33
N PHE A 451 -3.61 -5.51 -6.26
CA PHE A 451 -4.62 -6.48 -6.72
C PHE A 451 -5.15 -7.47 -5.65
N TYR A 452 -4.65 -7.45 -4.41
CA TYR A 452 -4.88 -8.50 -3.41
C TYR A 452 -6.16 -8.37 -2.57
N ALA A 453 -6.96 -7.30 -2.72
CA ALA A 453 -8.15 -7.07 -1.89
C ALA A 453 -9.44 -6.79 -2.68
N SER A 454 -9.61 -7.37 -3.88
CA SER A 454 -10.69 -7.02 -4.82
C SER A 454 -12.14 -7.19 -4.31
N ASN A 455 -12.36 -7.69 -3.08
CA ASN A 455 -13.69 -8.03 -2.55
C ASN A 455 -14.05 -7.38 -1.19
N ASN A 456 -13.22 -6.50 -0.60
CA ASN A 456 -13.55 -5.80 0.66
C ASN A 456 -13.92 -4.33 0.42
N HIS A 457 -15.18 -4.08 0.04
CA HIS A 457 -15.67 -2.73 -0.25
C HIS A 457 -16.03 -1.96 1.04
N PRO A 458 -15.80 -0.63 1.14
CA PRO A 458 -16.17 0.20 2.30
C PRO A 458 -17.59 0.01 2.81
N LEU A 459 -18.57 -0.04 1.89
CA LEU A 459 -19.99 -0.31 2.19
C LEU A 459 -20.25 -1.65 2.90
N SER A 460 -19.32 -2.60 2.82
CA SER A 460 -19.43 -3.91 3.48
C SER A 460 -18.91 -3.93 4.91
N TRP A 461 -18.15 -2.89 5.31
CA TRP A 461 -17.49 -2.86 6.61
C TRP A 461 -18.48 -2.84 7.77
N PRO A 462 -19.48 -1.94 7.86
CA PRO A 462 -20.34 -1.88 9.05
C PRO A 462 -21.13 -3.17 9.32
N PHE A 463 -21.40 -3.97 8.28
CA PHE A 463 -22.09 -5.25 8.35
C PHE A 463 -21.16 -6.43 8.67
N LEU A 464 -19.85 -6.18 8.76
CA LEU A 464 -18.82 -7.18 8.98
C LEU A 464 -18.92 -8.33 7.96
N LYS A 465 -19.21 -8.05 6.68
CA LYS A 465 -19.45 -9.12 5.69
C LYS A 465 -18.25 -10.04 5.51
N ARG A 466 -17.02 -9.51 5.61
CA ARG A 466 -15.79 -10.29 5.46
C ARG A 466 -14.65 -9.67 6.26
N GLY A 467 -13.90 -10.49 6.99
CA GLY A 467 -12.69 -10.07 7.70
C GLY A 467 -11.43 -10.17 6.82
N ILE A 468 -10.26 -10.06 7.43
CA ILE A 468 -8.97 -10.11 6.72
C ILE A 468 -8.04 -11.07 7.43
N ARG A 469 -7.34 -11.88 6.66
CA ARG A 469 -6.31 -12.79 7.17
C ARG A 469 -4.97 -12.06 7.25
N PHE A 470 -4.41 -11.95 8.44
CA PHE A 470 -3.13 -11.27 8.67
C PHE A 470 -1.93 -12.22 8.73
N TRP A 471 -2.12 -13.45 9.20
CA TRP A 471 -1.06 -14.43 9.29
C TRP A 471 -1.63 -15.85 9.36
N THR A 472 -0.89 -16.83 8.83
CA THR A 472 -1.25 -18.25 8.85
C THR A 472 -0.04 -19.15 8.86
N GLU A 473 0.02 -20.08 9.81
CA GLU A 473 1.07 -21.10 9.89
C GLU A 473 0.62 -22.28 10.76
N ASN A 474 0.90 -23.52 10.33
CA ASN A 474 0.67 -24.75 11.12
C ASN A 474 -0.68 -24.78 11.86
N ASP A 475 -1.79 -24.68 11.12
CA ASP A 475 -3.19 -24.68 11.61
C ASP A 475 -3.56 -23.52 12.56
N LYS A 476 -2.65 -22.56 12.78
CA LYS A 476 -2.91 -21.30 13.48
C LYS A 476 -3.14 -20.20 12.46
N GLN A 477 -4.05 -19.29 12.76
CA GLN A 477 -4.30 -18.12 11.92
C GLN A 477 -4.65 -16.91 12.77
N ILE A 478 -4.19 -15.74 12.33
CA ILE A 478 -4.65 -14.46 12.84
C ILE A 478 -5.59 -13.87 11.80
N TYR A 479 -6.83 -13.63 12.21
CA TYR A 479 -7.88 -13.14 11.35
C TYR A 479 -8.51 -11.89 11.97
N PHE A 480 -8.31 -10.76 11.31
CA PHE A 480 -8.86 -9.47 11.68
C PHE A 480 -10.38 -9.46 11.46
N LEU A 481 -11.10 -9.57 12.58
CA LEU A 481 -12.55 -9.57 12.63
C LEU A 481 -12.99 -8.95 13.96
N GLY A 482 -13.95 -8.03 13.90
CA GLY A 482 -14.52 -7.39 15.09
C GLY A 482 -15.47 -8.28 15.87
N ASN A 483 -15.91 -7.80 17.03
CA ASN A 483 -16.99 -8.43 17.78
C ASN A 483 -18.33 -8.10 17.09
N PRO A 484 -19.02 -9.07 16.45
CA PRO A 484 -20.20 -8.80 15.62
C PRO A 484 -21.34 -8.15 16.41
N LEU A 485 -21.49 -8.48 17.70
CA LEU A 485 -22.52 -7.89 18.54
C LEU A 485 -22.27 -6.39 18.72
N ILE A 486 -21.04 -5.99 19.04
CA ILE A 486 -20.69 -4.57 19.21
C ILE A 486 -20.89 -3.80 17.90
N TRP A 487 -20.46 -4.38 16.77
CA TRP A 487 -20.57 -3.75 15.45
C TRP A 487 -22.03 -3.54 15.04
N TRP A 488 -22.84 -4.59 15.10
CA TRP A 488 -24.23 -4.52 14.64
C TRP A 488 -25.10 -3.71 15.57
N VAL A 489 -24.93 -3.83 16.90
CA VAL A 489 -25.67 -3.00 17.86
C VAL A 489 -25.32 -1.53 17.67
N GLY A 490 -24.03 -1.18 17.52
CA GLY A 490 -23.61 0.18 17.22
C GLY A 490 -24.25 0.76 15.96
N LEU A 491 -24.31 -0.03 14.87
CA LEU A 491 -24.95 0.37 13.61
C LEU A 491 -26.48 0.54 13.76
N VAL A 492 -27.15 -0.38 14.47
CA VAL A 492 -28.59 -0.31 14.72
C VAL A 492 -28.95 0.97 15.50
N PHE A 493 -28.19 1.31 16.55
CA PHE A 493 -28.43 2.53 17.32
C PHE A 493 -28.18 3.80 16.51
N ILE A 494 -27.18 3.81 15.61
CA ILE A 494 -27.00 4.90 14.65
C ILE A 494 -28.23 5.04 13.74
N GLY A 495 -28.75 3.94 13.20
CA GLY A 495 -29.95 3.94 12.37
C GLY A 495 -31.19 4.45 13.11
N ILE A 496 -31.41 3.97 14.34
CA ILE A 496 -32.50 4.42 15.22
C ILE A 496 -32.38 5.93 15.47
N TYR A 497 -31.18 6.45 15.75
CA TYR A 497 -30.98 7.88 15.94
C TYR A 497 -31.38 8.70 14.73
N ILE A 498 -30.92 8.31 13.53
CA ILE A 498 -31.20 9.03 12.29
C ILE A 498 -32.72 9.07 12.06
N ILE A 499 -33.41 7.94 12.24
CA ILE A 499 -34.87 7.86 12.10
C ILE A 499 -35.56 8.77 13.12
N LEU A 500 -35.17 8.70 14.39
CA LEU A 500 -35.74 9.56 15.45
C LEU A 500 -35.46 11.04 15.18
N LYS A 501 -34.26 11.39 14.72
CA LYS A 501 -33.87 12.76 14.39
C LYS A 501 -34.67 13.30 13.21
N LEU A 502 -34.82 12.53 12.14
CA LEU A 502 -35.65 12.88 10.98
C LEU A 502 -37.11 13.05 11.38
N PHE A 503 -37.66 12.11 12.15
CA PHE A 503 -39.02 12.22 12.68
C PHE A 503 -39.22 13.50 13.50
N ASN A 504 -38.25 13.84 14.36
CA ASN A 504 -38.31 15.06 15.16
C ASN A 504 -38.22 16.32 14.31
N ILE A 505 -37.37 16.35 13.29
CA ILE A 505 -37.27 17.48 12.34
C ILE A 505 -38.61 17.66 11.61
N LEU A 506 -39.21 16.58 11.11
CA LEU A 506 -40.52 16.62 10.44
C LEU A 506 -41.64 17.07 11.38
N ARG A 507 -41.62 16.57 12.62
CA ARG A 507 -42.57 16.96 13.66
C ARG A 507 -42.45 18.44 14.01
N ASP A 508 -41.23 18.95 14.12
CA ASP A 508 -40.95 20.36 14.41
C ASP A 508 -41.35 21.25 13.21
N GLN A 509 -41.13 20.80 11.97
CA GLN A 509 -41.61 21.49 10.75
C GLN A 509 -43.13 21.51 10.62
N ARG A 510 -43.84 20.52 11.18
CA ARG A 510 -45.32 20.45 11.22
C ARG A 510 -45.95 21.32 12.31
N GLY A 511 -45.16 22.06 13.08
CA GLY A 511 -45.67 23.00 14.09
C GLY A 511 -46.09 22.36 15.42
N TYR A 512 -45.73 21.09 15.69
CA TYR A 512 -45.91 20.53 17.03
C TYR A 512 -45.01 21.24 18.05
N PRO A 513 -45.45 21.39 19.31
CA PRO A 513 -44.66 22.08 20.33
C PRO A 513 -43.32 21.37 20.57
N LYS A 514 -42.23 22.15 20.55
CA LYS A 514 -40.88 21.64 20.84
C LYS A 514 -40.85 21.08 22.27
N CYS A 515 -40.37 19.85 22.43
CA CYS A 515 -40.20 19.26 23.76
C CYS A 515 -39.01 19.92 24.47
N ASN A 516 -39.26 20.75 25.50
CA ASN A 516 -38.24 21.41 26.32
C ASN A 516 -37.54 20.50 27.35
N ASP A 517 -37.45 19.19 27.08
CA ASP A 517 -36.73 18.27 27.95
C ASP A 517 -35.22 18.48 27.82
N LYS A 518 -34.62 19.15 28.81
CA LYS A 518 -33.18 19.44 28.89
C LYS A 518 -32.31 18.18 28.76
N THR A 519 -32.80 17.03 29.27
CA THR A 519 -32.08 15.76 29.18
C THR A 519 -32.01 15.29 27.75
N ARG A 520 -33.14 15.31 27.05
CA ARG A 520 -33.21 14.94 25.63
C ARG A 520 -32.34 15.84 24.75
N LEU A 521 -32.38 17.16 24.95
CA LEU A 521 -31.54 18.11 24.20
C LEU A 521 -30.05 17.85 24.41
N LYS A 522 -29.63 17.56 25.65
CA LYS A 522 -28.24 17.18 25.95
C LYS A 522 -27.82 15.93 25.16
N TYR A 523 -28.57 14.84 25.24
CA TYR A 523 -28.21 13.59 24.55
C TYR A 523 -28.28 13.72 23.03
N ASP A 524 -29.25 14.49 22.50
CA ASP A 524 -29.34 14.76 21.06
C ASP A 524 -28.09 15.50 20.55
N TYR A 525 -27.61 16.52 21.27
CA TYR A 525 -26.35 17.21 20.94
C TYR A 525 -25.14 16.26 21.02
N LEU A 526 -25.02 15.47 22.10
CA LEU A 526 -23.88 14.56 22.28
C LEU A 526 -23.84 13.45 21.23
N ILE A 527 -24.98 12.83 20.94
CA ILE A 527 -25.08 11.77 19.92
C ILE A 527 -24.86 12.37 18.52
N GLY A 528 -25.42 13.54 18.22
CA GLY A 528 -25.23 14.23 16.95
C GLY A 528 -23.76 14.56 16.68
N THR A 529 -23.05 15.10 17.67
CA THR A 529 -21.61 15.44 17.54
C THR A 529 -20.72 14.19 17.38
N ILE A 530 -21.07 13.06 18.02
CA ILE A 530 -20.41 11.77 17.81
C ILE A 530 -20.72 11.20 16.42
N LEU A 531 -21.97 11.30 15.95
CA LEU A 531 -22.38 10.81 14.64
C LEU A 531 -21.64 11.54 13.52
N ILE A 532 -21.47 12.86 13.62
CA ILE A 532 -20.67 13.64 12.65
C ILE A 532 -19.23 13.08 12.61
N GLY A 533 -18.67 12.71 13.76
CA GLY A 533 -17.37 12.02 13.84
C GLY A 533 -17.38 10.68 13.11
N TRP A 534 -18.40 9.84 13.33
CA TRP A 534 -18.58 8.58 12.60
C TRP A 534 -18.67 8.78 11.08
N VAL A 535 -19.45 9.77 10.62
CA VAL A 535 -19.62 10.10 9.20
C VAL A 535 -18.29 10.50 8.57
N PHE A 536 -17.54 11.45 9.16
CA PHE A 536 -16.27 11.89 8.58
C PHE A 536 -15.19 10.80 8.57
N HIS A 537 -15.22 9.85 9.50
CA HIS A 537 -14.26 8.75 9.52
C HIS A 537 -14.69 7.55 8.65
N TYR A 538 -15.93 7.51 8.14
CA TYR A 538 -16.45 6.40 7.33
C TYR A 538 -16.77 6.80 5.89
N LEU A 539 -17.54 7.87 5.71
CA LEU A 539 -18.12 8.28 4.43
C LEU A 539 -17.06 8.58 3.35
N PRO A 540 -15.93 9.26 3.63
CA PRO A 540 -14.93 9.53 2.61
C PRO A 540 -14.40 8.27 1.93
N PHE A 541 -14.27 7.16 2.67
CA PHE A 541 -13.80 5.89 2.11
C PHE A 541 -14.73 5.32 1.03
N CYS A 542 -16.03 5.65 1.06
CA CYS A 542 -16.99 5.20 0.05
C CYS A 542 -16.79 5.88 -1.31
N PHE A 543 -16.17 7.07 -1.35
CA PHE A 543 -15.96 7.85 -2.57
C PHE A 543 -14.54 7.75 -3.13
N MET A 544 -13.58 7.30 -2.33
CA MET A 544 -12.20 7.19 -2.76
C MET A 544 -11.99 5.96 -3.66
N LYS A 545 -11.39 6.18 -4.84
CA LYS A 545 -11.10 5.11 -5.83
C LYS A 545 -9.98 4.15 -5.40
N THR A 546 -9.24 4.47 -4.33
CA THR A 546 -8.14 3.66 -3.79
C THR A 546 -8.67 2.47 -3.00
N GLN A 547 -7.99 1.32 -3.07
CA GLN A 547 -8.37 0.14 -2.30
C GLN A 547 -7.99 0.27 -0.82
N PHE A 548 -8.98 0.54 0.03
CA PHE A 548 -8.87 0.53 1.49
C PHE A 548 -9.34 -0.80 2.08
N ILE A 549 -8.95 -1.05 3.33
CA ILE A 549 -9.08 -2.34 4.01
C ILE A 549 -9.91 -2.15 5.30
N LEU A 550 -10.55 -3.21 5.82
CA LEU A 550 -11.48 -3.17 6.97
C LEU A 550 -10.93 -2.48 8.22
N TYR A 551 -9.62 -2.56 8.51
CA TYR A 551 -9.06 -1.92 9.69
C TYR A 551 -9.15 -0.39 9.66
N ASN A 552 -9.34 0.22 8.49
CA ASN A 552 -9.62 1.66 8.35
C ASN A 552 -10.98 2.07 8.93
N TYR A 553 -11.90 1.12 9.15
CA TYR A 553 -13.18 1.38 9.79
C TYR A 553 -13.08 1.50 11.32
N VAL A 554 -11.98 1.05 11.95
CA VAL A 554 -11.86 1.02 13.42
C VAL A 554 -12.00 2.41 14.08
N PRO A 555 -11.46 3.51 13.53
CA PRO A 555 -11.77 4.84 14.03
C PRO A 555 -13.26 5.19 14.00
N SER A 556 -13.98 4.78 12.95
CA SER A 556 -15.44 4.95 12.89
C SER A 556 -16.14 4.06 13.92
N LEU A 557 -15.69 2.82 14.09
CA LEU A 557 -16.21 1.91 15.11
C LEU A 557 -16.09 2.52 16.51
N TYR A 558 -15.01 3.22 16.83
CA TYR A 558 -14.85 3.92 18.11
C TYR A 558 -15.99 4.94 18.35
N PHE A 559 -16.29 5.79 17.38
CA PHE A 559 -17.44 6.70 17.46
C PHE A 559 -18.78 5.94 17.52
N SER A 560 -18.90 4.81 16.85
CA SER A 560 -20.09 3.95 16.95
C SER A 560 -20.29 3.39 18.36
N ILE A 561 -19.21 2.98 19.04
CA ILE A 561 -19.24 2.50 20.43
C ILE A 561 -19.64 3.65 21.37
N LEU A 562 -19.09 4.86 21.19
CA LEU A 562 -19.46 6.03 21.98
C LEU A 562 -20.92 6.44 21.78
N SER A 563 -21.43 6.35 20.54
CA SER A 563 -22.84 6.59 20.22
C SER A 563 -23.73 5.58 20.93
N PHE A 564 -23.38 4.30 20.88
CA PHE A 564 -24.08 3.24 21.60
C PHE A 564 -24.10 3.49 23.12
N CYS A 565 -22.97 3.87 23.72
CA CYS A 565 -22.90 4.22 25.14
C CYS A 565 -23.79 5.41 25.49
N SER A 566 -23.85 6.42 24.62
CA SER A 566 -24.68 7.62 24.81
C SER A 566 -26.17 7.28 24.79
N PHE A 567 -26.58 6.41 23.86
CA PHE A 567 -27.93 5.87 23.82
C PHE A 567 -28.28 5.01 25.02
N TRP A 568 -27.35 4.15 25.43
CA TRP A 568 -27.52 3.29 26.59
C TRP A 568 -27.76 4.11 27.86
N ASP A 569 -26.98 5.16 28.07
CA ASP A 569 -27.14 6.09 29.20
C ASP A 569 -28.49 6.81 29.14
N TYR A 570 -28.91 7.28 27.95
CA TYR A 570 -30.22 7.94 27.77
C TYR A 570 -31.40 7.02 28.12
N ILE A 571 -31.39 5.78 27.62
CA ILE A 571 -32.45 4.80 27.84
C ILE A 571 -32.49 4.38 29.32
N THR A 572 -31.33 4.10 29.90
CA THR A 572 -31.23 3.63 31.29
C THR A 572 -31.66 4.70 32.30
N ILE A 573 -31.36 5.97 32.05
CA ILE A 573 -31.82 7.07 32.92
C ILE A 573 -33.33 7.31 32.78
N ARG A 574 -33.89 7.14 31.59
CA ARG A 574 -35.29 7.52 31.31
C ARG A 574 -36.31 6.43 31.64
N PHE A 575 -35.99 5.17 31.36
CA PHE A 575 -37.00 4.10 31.35
C PHE A 575 -36.83 3.03 32.44
N PHE A 576 -35.69 2.98 33.12
CA PHE A 576 -35.35 1.87 34.01
C PHE A 576 -34.91 2.33 35.41
N GLN A 577 -35.20 1.51 36.42
CA GLN A 577 -34.70 1.74 37.77
C GLN A 577 -33.20 1.37 37.90
N LYS A 578 -32.50 1.93 38.90
CA LYS A 578 -31.05 1.71 39.11
C LYS A 578 -30.64 0.23 39.27
N SER A 579 -31.51 -0.62 39.83
CA SER A 579 -31.26 -2.07 39.96
C SER A 579 -31.38 -2.81 38.61
N GLN A 580 -32.45 -2.54 37.87
CA GLN A 580 -32.72 -3.12 36.55
C GLN A 580 -31.66 -2.75 35.52
N THR A 581 -31.23 -1.47 35.50
CA THR A 581 -30.15 -0.99 34.62
C THR A 581 -28.84 -1.72 34.86
N LYS A 582 -28.48 -1.98 36.13
CA LYS A 582 -27.29 -2.74 36.50
C LYS A 582 -27.37 -4.18 35.99
N LEU A 583 -28.51 -4.85 36.19
CA LEU A 583 -28.73 -6.22 35.72
C LEU A 583 -28.65 -6.33 34.20
N LEU A 584 -29.32 -5.43 33.48
CA LEU A 584 -29.33 -5.39 32.02
C LEU A 584 -27.93 -5.13 31.45
N THR A 585 -27.19 -4.19 32.04
CA THR A 585 -25.81 -3.88 31.64
C THR A 585 -24.88 -5.07 31.87
N LEU A 586 -25.00 -5.77 33.01
CA LEU A 586 -24.22 -6.97 33.30
C LEU A 586 -24.56 -8.12 32.35
N PHE A 587 -25.84 -8.31 32.04
CA PHE A 587 -26.29 -9.33 31.08
C PHE A 587 -25.70 -9.09 29.69
N PHE A 588 -25.77 -7.85 29.18
CA PHE A 588 -25.19 -7.50 27.89
C PHE A 588 -23.67 -7.70 27.88
N LEU A 589 -22.97 -7.24 28.93
CA LEU A 589 -21.53 -7.43 29.06
C LEU A 589 -21.14 -8.91 29.10
N LYS A 590 -21.93 -9.77 29.76
CA LYS A 590 -21.71 -11.22 29.77
C LYS A 590 -21.72 -11.78 28.36
N ILE A 591 -22.69 -11.40 27.53
CA ILE A 591 -22.77 -11.85 26.12
C ILE A 591 -21.57 -11.35 25.32
N VAL A 592 -21.20 -10.07 25.46
CA VAL A 592 -20.02 -9.50 24.78
C VAL A 592 -18.76 -10.27 25.13
N ILE A 593 -18.55 -10.55 26.41
CA ILE A 593 -17.38 -11.28 26.92
C ILE A 593 -17.39 -12.73 26.42
N SER A 594 -18.55 -13.40 26.39
CA SER A 594 -18.68 -14.75 25.83
C SER A 594 -18.31 -14.79 24.35
N ILE A 595 -18.78 -13.83 23.55
CA ILE A 595 -18.43 -13.72 22.12
C ILE A 595 -16.94 -13.45 21.94
N TYR A 596 -16.34 -12.59 22.78
CA TYR A 596 -14.90 -12.37 22.80
C TYR A 596 -14.14 -13.68 23.02
N PHE A 597 -14.49 -14.48 24.03
CA PHE A 597 -13.79 -15.75 24.29
C PHE A 597 -13.93 -16.74 23.13
N ILE A 598 -15.11 -16.82 22.50
CA ILE A 598 -15.34 -17.66 21.31
C ILE A 598 -14.41 -17.25 20.15
N LEU A 599 -14.25 -15.94 19.93
CA LEU A 599 -13.45 -15.37 18.84
C LEU A 599 -11.96 -15.19 19.19
N SER A 600 -11.58 -15.29 20.46
CA SER A 600 -10.21 -15.06 20.95
C SER A 600 -9.12 -15.86 20.23
N PRO A 601 -9.35 -17.11 19.74
CA PRO A 601 -8.33 -17.83 18.97
C PRO A 601 -7.91 -17.12 17.68
N LEU A 602 -8.80 -16.35 17.06
CA LEU A 602 -8.51 -15.57 15.84
C LEU A 602 -7.62 -14.35 16.12
N VAL A 603 -7.66 -13.84 17.36
CA VAL A 603 -6.89 -12.67 17.80
C VAL A 603 -5.48 -13.08 18.24
N TYR A 604 -5.38 -14.13 19.06
CA TYR A 604 -4.10 -14.58 19.64
C TYR A 604 -3.37 -15.63 18.80
N GLY A 605 -4.00 -16.17 17.76
CA GLY A 605 -3.42 -17.21 16.92
C GLY A 605 -3.33 -18.57 17.63
N SER A 606 -4.30 -18.88 18.49
CA SER A 606 -4.41 -20.17 19.16
C SER A 606 -4.75 -21.29 18.15
N ILE A 607 -4.42 -22.53 18.49
CA ILE A 607 -4.79 -23.68 17.65
C ILE A 607 -6.32 -23.80 17.63
N MET A 608 -6.93 -23.80 16.44
CA MET A 608 -8.38 -23.96 16.28
C MET A 608 -8.70 -25.32 15.69
N ARG A 609 -9.59 -26.08 16.34
CA ARG A 609 -10.15 -27.32 15.78
C ARG A 609 -11.16 -26.98 14.67
N LYS A 610 -11.35 -27.92 13.73
CA LYS A 610 -12.30 -27.77 12.62
C LYS A 610 -13.74 -27.47 13.08
N GLU A 611 -14.19 -28.12 14.14
CA GLU A 611 -15.51 -27.89 14.75
C GLU A 611 -15.66 -26.45 15.25
N HIS A 612 -14.64 -25.94 15.94
CA HIS A 612 -14.61 -24.55 16.43
C HIS A 612 -14.62 -23.53 15.27
N CYS A 613 -13.84 -23.77 14.21
CA CYS A 613 -13.86 -22.92 13.01
C CYS A 613 -15.24 -22.86 12.35
N ASN A 614 -15.95 -23.98 12.28
CA ASN A 614 -17.32 -24.03 11.74
C ASN A 614 -18.31 -23.33 12.66
N PHE A 615 -18.17 -23.51 13.97
CA PHE A 615 -19.03 -22.87 14.98
C PHE A 615 -18.91 -21.33 14.96
N ILE A 616 -17.69 -20.80 14.80
CA ILE A 616 -17.45 -19.35 14.74
C ILE A 616 -18.00 -18.70 13.45
N LYS A 617 -18.20 -19.48 12.38
CA LYS A 617 -18.55 -18.96 11.05
C LYS A 617 -20.03 -18.53 10.98
N PHE A 618 -20.37 -17.41 11.62
CA PHE A 618 -21.74 -16.85 11.66
C PHE A 618 -22.23 -16.42 10.27
N LEU A 619 -21.35 -15.85 9.44
CA LEU A 619 -21.67 -15.48 8.06
C LEU A 619 -20.94 -16.41 7.08
N LYS A 620 -21.65 -16.89 6.05
CA LYS A 620 -21.08 -17.73 4.98
C LYS A 620 -19.92 -17.05 4.24
N THR A 621 -19.92 -15.72 4.23
CA THR A 621 -18.91 -14.86 3.60
C THR A 621 -17.60 -14.77 4.39
N TRP A 622 -17.58 -15.17 5.67
CA TRP A 622 -16.35 -15.26 6.45
C TRP A 622 -15.51 -16.44 5.97
N ASP A 623 -14.35 -16.15 5.37
CA ASP A 623 -13.38 -17.11 4.86
C ASP A 623 -12.49 -17.69 5.97
N LEU A 624 -13.14 -18.07 7.07
CA LEU A 624 -12.58 -18.88 8.16
C LEU A 624 -12.55 -20.34 7.74
N ASP A 625 -11.70 -20.65 6.77
CA ASP A 625 -11.47 -22.04 6.40
C ASP A 625 -10.42 -22.59 7.38
N TYR A 626 -10.72 -23.75 8.01
CA TYR A 626 -9.71 -24.49 8.74
C TYR A 626 -8.59 -24.79 7.77
N LEU A 627 -7.48 -24.07 7.94
CA LEU A 627 -6.23 -24.40 7.30
C LEU A 627 -5.68 -25.65 7.97
N SER A 628 -6.41 -26.77 7.89
CA SER A 628 -5.70 -27.92 7.37
C SER A 628 -4.94 -27.37 6.17
N LYS A 629 -3.68 -27.73 5.99
CA LYS A 629 -3.31 -27.98 4.61
C LYS A 629 -4.42 -28.91 4.12
N GLU A 630 -5.46 -28.40 3.47
CA GLU A 630 -6.19 -29.13 2.47
C GLU A 630 -5.04 -29.35 1.49
N LYS A 631 -4.23 -30.38 1.77
CA LYS A 631 -3.13 -30.78 0.93
C LYS A 631 -3.84 -31.01 -0.38
N LEU A 632 -3.26 -30.51 -1.46
CA LEU A 632 -3.54 -31.12 -2.75
C LEU A 632 -3.53 -32.63 -2.53
N HIS A 633 -4.44 -33.35 -3.17
CA HIS A 633 -4.47 -34.80 -2.99
C HIS A 633 -3.04 -35.35 -3.14
N LEU A 634 -2.63 -36.32 -2.31
CA LEU A 634 -1.24 -36.79 -2.30
C LEU A 634 -0.76 -37.17 -3.71
N ALA A 635 -1.64 -37.78 -4.51
CA ALA A 635 -1.40 -38.07 -5.93
C ALA A 635 -1.21 -36.82 -6.80
N SER A 636 -1.97 -35.74 -6.54
CA SER A 636 -1.79 -34.43 -7.18
C SER A 636 -0.52 -33.68 -6.73
N ILE A 637 0.06 -34.04 -5.58
CA ILE A 637 1.38 -33.55 -5.16
C ILE A 637 2.46 -34.35 -5.87
N PHE A 638 2.34 -35.68 -5.87
CA PHE A 638 3.27 -36.59 -6.54
C PHE A 638 3.35 -36.34 -8.05
N GLY A 639 2.20 -36.11 -8.70
CA GLY A 639 2.11 -35.85 -10.13
C GLY A 639 2.59 -34.47 -10.57
N ARG A 640 2.96 -33.58 -9.64
CA ARG A 640 3.50 -32.26 -9.99
C ARG A 640 4.92 -32.36 -10.46
N ARG A 641 5.17 -31.64 -11.54
CA ARG A 641 6.48 -31.51 -12.15
C ARG A 641 7.08 -30.13 -11.90
N HIS A 642 6.25 -29.11 -11.72
CA HIS A 642 6.74 -27.73 -11.66
C HIS A 642 7.49 -27.42 -10.34
N ILE A 643 8.82 -27.46 -10.37
CA ILE A 643 9.71 -27.17 -9.22
C ILE A 643 9.71 -25.68 -8.85
N GLY A 644 9.24 -24.80 -9.74
CA GLY A 644 9.28 -23.35 -9.54
C GLY A 644 10.21 -22.71 -10.55
N ASN A 645 10.94 -21.69 -10.11
CA ASN A 645 12.01 -21.10 -10.89
C ASN A 645 13.30 -21.86 -10.59
N VAL A 646 14.01 -22.32 -11.62
CA VAL A 646 15.33 -22.95 -11.45
C VAL A 646 16.40 -21.86 -11.47
N GLU A 647 17.28 -21.90 -10.47
CA GLU A 647 18.49 -21.09 -10.38
C GLU A 647 19.71 -21.96 -10.67
N ILE A 648 20.74 -21.38 -11.28
CA ILE A 648 22.01 -22.08 -11.47
C ILE A 648 22.76 -22.06 -10.15
N SER A 649 23.36 -23.20 -9.76
CA SER A 649 24.18 -23.29 -8.56
C SER A 649 25.24 -22.18 -8.46
N PRO A 650 25.41 -21.53 -7.30
CA PRO A 650 26.41 -20.48 -7.09
C PRO A 650 27.84 -20.92 -7.44
N LYS A 651 28.18 -22.20 -7.25
CA LYS A 651 29.50 -22.77 -7.60
C LYS A 651 29.74 -22.69 -9.11
N ILE A 652 28.74 -23.07 -9.90
CA ILE A 652 28.79 -23.04 -11.36
C ILE A 652 28.80 -21.59 -11.84
N LEU A 653 27.95 -20.72 -11.25
CA LEU A 653 27.91 -19.30 -11.58
C LEU A 653 29.26 -18.61 -11.39
N LYS A 654 29.95 -18.86 -10.27
CA LYS A 654 31.28 -18.31 -10.01
C LYS A 654 32.30 -18.73 -11.08
N ASN A 655 32.29 -20.00 -11.48
CA ASN A 655 33.18 -20.47 -12.54
C ASN A 655 32.86 -19.80 -13.88
N ILE A 656 31.59 -19.57 -14.19
CA ILE A 656 31.14 -18.86 -15.39
C ILE A 656 31.56 -17.38 -15.35
N GLU A 657 31.41 -16.70 -14.21
CA GLU A 657 31.76 -15.29 -14.04
C GLU A 657 33.26 -15.04 -14.24
N ASN A 658 34.12 -15.92 -13.73
CA ASN A 658 35.57 -15.86 -13.98
C ASN A 658 35.92 -15.96 -15.48
N ILE A 659 35.13 -16.70 -16.26
CA ILE A 659 35.32 -16.80 -17.72
C ILE A 659 34.82 -15.51 -18.39
N ILE A 660 33.73 -14.91 -17.92
CA ILE A 660 33.16 -13.65 -18.44
C ILE A 660 34.14 -12.50 -18.27
N GLU A 661 34.80 -12.39 -17.12
CA GLU A 661 35.75 -11.31 -16.84
C GLU A 661 36.91 -11.24 -17.86
N ASN A 662 37.34 -12.41 -18.34
CA ASN A 662 38.45 -12.55 -19.28
C ASN A 662 38.03 -12.46 -20.76
N SER A 663 36.77 -12.16 -21.07
CA SER A 663 36.22 -12.25 -22.43
C SER A 663 35.65 -10.92 -22.96
N SER A 664 35.64 -10.75 -24.29
CA SER A 664 35.13 -9.53 -24.95
C SER A 664 33.59 -9.45 -24.94
N LYS A 665 33.05 -8.64 -24.02
CA LYS A 665 31.61 -8.49 -23.73
C LYS A 665 30.74 -8.06 -24.95
N PRO A 666 31.18 -7.12 -25.82
CA PRO A 666 30.37 -6.71 -26.99
C PRO A 666 30.22 -7.82 -28.04
N SER A 667 31.32 -8.52 -28.34
CA SER A 667 31.33 -9.60 -29.35
C SER A 667 30.49 -10.81 -28.91
N ILE A 668 30.54 -11.13 -27.61
CA ILE A 668 29.70 -12.17 -27.00
C ILE A 668 28.23 -11.83 -27.19
N ARG A 669 27.81 -10.59 -26.91
CA ARG A 669 26.40 -10.19 -27.05
C ARG A 669 25.90 -10.39 -28.48
N LEU A 670 26.69 -9.99 -29.47
CA LEU A 670 26.34 -10.19 -30.89
C LEU A 670 26.22 -11.68 -31.25
N SER A 671 27.14 -12.53 -30.80
CA SER A 671 27.07 -13.98 -31.03
C SER A 671 25.88 -14.62 -30.30
N VAL A 672 25.60 -14.24 -29.06
CA VAL A 672 24.41 -14.68 -28.30
C VAL A 672 23.12 -14.32 -29.05
N MET A 673 23.01 -13.12 -29.60
CA MET A 673 21.85 -12.71 -30.40
C MET A 673 21.71 -13.54 -31.68
N LYS A 674 22.82 -13.80 -32.40
CA LYS A 674 22.83 -14.69 -33.57
C LYS A 674 22.37 -16.11 -33.22
N MET A 675 22.84 -16.66 -32.09
CA MET A 675 22.39 -17.97 -31.61
C MET A 675 20.89 -17.98 -31.29
N TYR A 676 20.37 -16.94 -30.65
CA TYR A 676 18.92 -16.84 -30.38
C TYR A 676 18.07 -16.68 -31.65
N ALA A 677 18.57 -15.99 -32.68
CA ALA A 677 17.92 -15.90 -33.97
C ALA A 677 17.91 -17.28 -34.68
N SER A 678 19.05 -17.96 -34.74
CA SER A 678 19.17 -19.33 -35.28
C SER A 678 18.28 -20.34 -34.54
N LEU A 679 18.12 -20.17 -33.22
CA LEU A 679 17.19 -20.96 -32.40
C LEU A 679 15.71 -20.74 -32.76
N LYS A 680 15.35 -19.59 -33.33
CA LYS A 680 13.99 -19.30 -33.83
C LYS A 680 13.80 -19.79 -35.27
N ASP A 681 14.79 -19.60 -36.13
CA ASP A 681 14.72 -19.90 -37.56
C ASP A 681 14.98 -21.38 -37.88
N SER A 682 14.93 -22.24 -36.86
CA SER A 682 14.93 -23.70 -37.04
C SER A 682 16.21 -24.24 -37.70
N GLN A 683 17.32 -23.51 -37.58
CA GLN A 683 18.63 -23.92 -38.09
C GLN A 683 19.41 -24.73 -37.03
N THR A 684 20.21 -25.69 -37.49
CA THR A 684 21.17 -26.43 -36.64
C THR A 684 22.28 -25.49 -36.17
N ILE A 685 22.66 -25.58 -34.89
CA ILE A 685 23.87 -24.88 -34.42
C ILE A 685 25.05 -25.63 -35.05
N LYS A 686 25.86 -24.95 -35.87
CA LYS A 686 27.03 -25.57 -36.49
C LYS A 686 27.99 -26.08 -35.41
N ASN A 687 28.51 -27.31 -35.55
CA ASN A 687 29.47 -27.93 -34.63
C ASN A 687 30.86 -27.26 -34.60
N LYS A 688 31.07 -26.16 -35.34
CA LYS A 688 32.30 -25.37 -35.31
C LYS A 688 32.08 -24.16 -34.42
N PHE A 689 32.40 -24.29 -33.14
CA PHE A 689 32.41 -23.15 -32.21
C PHE A 689 33.75 -22.41 -32.31
N SER A 690 33.73 -21.11 -32.61
CA SER A 690 34.86 -20.24 -32.28
C SER A 690 34.98 -20.05 -30.76
N THR A 691 36.05 -19.42 -30.29
CA THR A 691 36.18 -19.04 -28.86
C THR A 691 35.01 -18.17 -28.41
N ILE A 692 34.65 -17.16 -29.21
CA ILE A 692 33.53 -16.26 -28.94
C ILE A 692 32.19 -17.01 -28.97
N ASP A 693 32.00 -17.94 -29.90
CA ASP A 693 30.75 -18.72 -29.97
C ASP A 693 30.63 -19.71 -28.81
N THR A 694 31.74 -20.28 -28.34
CA THR A 694 31.75 -21.14 -27.15
C THR A 694 31.31 -20.35 -25.92
N ASP A 695 31.87 -19.16 -25.73
CA ASP A 695 31.54 -18.27 -24.62
C ASP A 695 30.08 -17.75 -24.74
N ALA A 696 29.62 -17.45 -25.96
CA ALA A 696 28.23 -17.10 -26.21
C ALA A 696 27.25 -18.24 -25.91
N TYR A 697 27.60 -19.49 -26.23
CA TYR A 697 26.81 -20.66 -25.87
C TYR A 697 26.71 -20.81 -24.35
N LEU A 698 27.83 -20.63 -23.65
CA LEU A 698 27.92 -20.69 -22.19
C LEU A 698 27.06 -19.63 -21.50
N PHE A 699 27.14 -18.37 -21.94
CA PHE A 699 26.43 -17.27 -21.29
C PHE A 699 24.98 -17.16 -21.75
N GLY A 700 24.68 -17.56 -22.98
CA GLY A 700 23.36 -17.43 -23.59
C GLY A 700 22.50 -18.68 -23.51
N VAL A 701 23.01 -19.83 -23.94
CA VAL A 701 22.23 -21.05 -24.20
C VAL A 701 22.25 -22.00 -23.00
N MET A 702 23.40 -22.21 -22.37
CA MET A 702 23.56 -23.13 -21.24
C MET A 702 22.53 -22.91 -20.11
N PRO A 703 22.21 -21.69 -19.64
CA PRO A 703 21.20 -21.49 -18.60
C PRO A 703 19.83 -22.10 -18.90
N ARG A 704 19.42 -22.10 -20.18
CA ARG A 704 18.15 -22.68 -20.65
C ARG A 704 18.20 -24.20 -20.67
N VAL A 705 19.34 -24.76 -21.11
CA VAL A 705 19.58 -26.20 -21.15
C VAL A 705 19.68 -26.76 -19.73
N TYR A 706 20.41 -26.08 -18.85
CA TYR A 706 20.54 -26.41 -17.43
C TYR A 706 19.17 -26.48 -16.75
N ALA A 707 18.32 -25.46 -16.91
CA ALA A 707 16.99 -25.47 -16.31
C ALA A 707 16.12 -26.63 -16.82
N SER A 708 16.17 -26.91 -18.12
CA SER A 708 15.44 -28.02 -18.73
C SER A 708 15.90 -29.38 -18.20
N LEU A 709 17.21 -29.59 -18.12
CA LEU A 709 17.82 -30.81 -17.57
C LEU A 709 17.53 -30.97 -16.08
N TYR A 710 17.61 -29.89 -15.30
CA TYR A 710 17.31 -29.91 -13.86
C TYR A 710 15.89 -30.42 -13.61
N ASN A 711 14.91 -29.91 -14.36
CA ASN A 711 13.54 -30.38 -14.22
C ASN A 711 13.36 -31.84 -14.62
N VAL A 712 14.01 -32.28 -15.71
CA VAL A 712 13.87 -33.65 -16.24
C VAL A 712 14.58 -34.69 -15.38
N ILE A 713 15.80 -34.41 -14.91
CA ILE A 713 16.56 -35.31 -14.03
C ILE A 713 15.93 -35.34 -12.63
N ASN A 714 15.42 -34.21 -12.13
CA ASN A 714 14.68 -34.20 -10.87
C ASN A 714 13.40 -35.04 -10.98
N GLU A 715 12.65 -34.95 -12.08
CA GLU A 715 11.50 -35.82 -12.33
C GLU A 715 11.90 -37.30 -12.37
N LEU A 716 13.03 -37.64 -12.97
CA LEU A 716 13.53 -39.02 -12.97
C LEU A 716 13.85 -39.50 -11.56
N ARG A 717 14.55 -38.67 -10.77
CA ARG A 717 14.92 -38.99 -9.38
C ARG A 717 13.68 -39.16 -8.50
N THR A 718 12.68 -38.28 -8.61
CA THR A 718 11.43 -38.41 -7.84
C THR A 718 10.64 -39.65 -8.26
N LYS A 719 10.63 -39.98 -9.56
CA LYS A 719 9.96 -41.16 -10.11
C LYS A 719 10.67 -42.49 -9.86
N LEU A 720 11.94 -42.54 -9.48
CA LEU A 720 12.65 -43.79 -9.16
C LEU A 720 12.98 -43.90 -7.67
N GLY A 721 12.83 -42.80 -6.93
CA GLY A 721 13.10 -42.71 -5.50
C GLY A 721 14.58 -42.80 -5.16
N ASN A 722 14.88 -42.76 -3.86
CA ASN A 722 16.27 -42.75 -3.37
C ASN A 722 17.01 -44.10 -3.55
N LYS A 723 16.32 -45.15 -4.00
CA LYS A 723 16.91 -46.48 -4.25
C LYS A 723 17.71 -46.52 -5.56
N TRP A 724 17.37 -45.68 -6.53
CA TRP A 724 18.06 -45.66 -7.81
C TRP A 724 19.22 -44.66 -7.77
N ILE A 725 20.44 -45.19 -7.78
CA ILE A 725 21.69 -44.41 -7.84
C ILE A 725 22.53 -45.04 -8.95
N PRO A 726 22.68 -44.41 -10.13
CA PRO A 726 23.51 -44.96 -11.20
C PRO A 726 24.99 -44.89 -10.80
N GLU A 727 25.73 -45.98 -10.96
CA GLU A 727 27.17 -46.00 -10.67
C GLU A 727 27.96 -45.36 -11.80
N THR A 728 27.42 -45.39 -13.01
CA THR A 728 28.10 -45.03 -14.25
C THR A 728 27.24 -44.10 -15.09
N VAL A 729 27.74 -42.88 -15.31
CA VAL A 729 27.00 -41.82 -16.01
C VAL A 729 27.79 -41.32 -17.21
N LEU A 730 27.12 -41.23 -18.36
CA LEU A 730 27.66 -40.66 -19.59
C LEU A 730 26.83 -39.43 -19.98
N ASP A 731 27.47 -38.28 -20.10
CA ASP A 731 26.91 -37.09 -20.75
C ASP A 731 27.54 -36.93 -22.13
N CYS A 732 26.71 -37.04 -23.17
CA CYS A 732 27.11 -36.85 -24.56
C CYS A 732 26.38 -35.67 -25.22
N GLY A 733 25.81 -34.76 -24.43
CA GLY A 733 25.10 -33.59 -24.94
C GLY A 733 26.01 -32.51 -25.53
N ILE A 734 25.45 -31.65 -26.39
CA ILE A 734 26.18 -30.50 -26.93
C ILE A 734 26.45 -29.48 -25.82
N GLY A 735 27.73 -29.12 -25.64
CA GLY A 735 28.15 -28.08 -24.71
C GLY A 735 29.08 -28.61 -23.62
N PRO A 736 29.29 -27.83 -22.55
CA PRO A 736 30.36 -28.11 -21.60
C PRO A 736 29.97 -29.17 -20.54
N GLY A 737 29.21 -30.22 -20.88
CA GLY A 737 28.81 -31.27 -19.92
C GLY A 737 27.68 -30.87 -18.96
N ILE A 738 26.68 -30.14 -19.44
CA ILE A 738 25.61 -29.56 -18.62
C ILE A 738 24.80 -30.64 -17.88
N GLY A 739 24.56 -31.79 -18.51
CA GLY A 739 23.84 -32.91 -17.89
C GLY A 739 24.59 -33.48 -16.70
N ALA A 740 25.91 -33.65 -16.82
CA ALA A 740 26.77 -34.09 -15.72
C ALA A 740 26.84 -33.07 -14.57
N LEU A 741 26.77 -31.76 -14.85
CA LEU A 741 26.68 -30.73 -13.80
C LEU A 741 25.38 -30.84 -13.00
N VAL A 742 24.24 -30.91 -13.71
CA VAL A 742 22.93 -31.05 -13.08
C VAL A 742 22.81 -32.35 -12.30
N PHE A 743 23.31 -33.46 -12.85
CA PHE A 743 23.32 -34.75 -12.17
C PHE A 743 24.11 -34.68 -10.85
N GLN A 744 25.31 -34.11 -10.86
CA GLN A 744 26.12 -33.98 -9.64
C GLN A 744 25.48 -33.11 -8.57
N GLU A 745 24.77 -32.07 -8.98
CA GLU A 745 24.04 -31.19 -8.06
C GLU A 745 22.83 -31.86 -7.44
N LEU A 746 22.03 -32.56 -8.23
CA LEU A 746 20.89 -33.30 -7.69
C LEU A 746 21.38 -34.47 -6.82
N PHE A 747 22.41 -35.21 -7.21
CA PHE A 747 22.90 -36.39 -6.51
C PHE A 747 24.04 -36.09 -5.52
N SER A 748 24.18 -34.86 -5.02
CA SER A 748 25.26 -34.44 -4.12
C SER A 748 25.47 -35.38 -2.93
N ASP A 749 24.38 -35.83 -2.30
CA ASP A 749 24.41 -36.68 -1.10
C ASP A 749 24.91 -38.11 -1.36
N PHE A 750 24.88 -38.54 -2.63
CA PHE A 750 25.23 -39.90 -3.05
C PHE A 750 26.37 -39.93 -4.05
N ILE A 751 27.02 -38.79 -4.29
CA ILE A 751 27.99 -38.64 -5.38
C ILE A 751 29.24 -39.51 -5.18
N GLU A 752 29.56 -39.84 -3.94
CA GLU A 752 30.66 -40.73 -3.58
C GLU A 752 30.42 -42.16 -4.10
N LYS A 753 29.15 -42.61 -4.15
CA LYS A 753 28.76 -43.94 -4.65
C LYS A 753 28.83 -44.06 -6.18
N VAL A 754 28.84 -42.93 -6.89
CA VAL A 754 28.92 -42.90 -8.35
C VAL A 754 30.38 -43.12 -8.75
N LYS A 755 30.71 -44.22 -9.42
CA LYS A 755 32.08 -44.60 -9.78
C LYS A 755 32.65 -43.66 -10.84
N ASP A 756 31.96 -43.53 -11.97
CA ASP A 756 32.43 -42.77 -13.13
C ASP A 756 31.35 -41.85 -13.71
N ILE A 757 31.74 -40.61 -13.97
CA ILE A 757 30.94 -39.61 -14.69
C ILE A 757 31.78 -39.15 -15.87
N LEU A 758 31.41 -39.54 -17.08
CA LEU A 758 32.13 -39.21 -18.30
C LEU A 758 31.35 -38.16 -19.09
N VAL A 759 32.05 -37.12 -19.53
CA VAL A 759 31.53 -36.07 -20.42
C VAL A 759 32.24 -36.18 -21.76
N ILE A 760 31.48 -36.34 -22.84
CA ILE A 760 32.02 -36.41 -24.21
C ILE A 760 31.71 -35.10 -24.92
N GLU A 761 32.76 -34.35 -25.28
CA GLU A 761 32.62 -33.12 -26.06
C GLU A 761 33.68 -33.11 -27.18
N PRO A 762 33.29 -33.25 -28.46
CA PRO A 762 34.23 -33.38 -29.57
C PRO A 762 34.91 -32.06 -29.97
N ALA A 763 34.35 -30.89 -29.64
CA ALA A 763 34.96 -29.60 -29.96
C ALA A 763 36.04 -29.22 -28.93
N TYR A 764 37.28 -29.03 -29.38
CA TYR A 764 38.43 -28.72 -28.52
C TYR A 764 38.21 -27.48 -27.64
N ILE A 765 37.67 -26.40 -28.22
CA ILE A 765 37.47 -25.13 -27.49
C ILE A 765 36.38 -25.28 -26.41
N MET A 766 35.28 -25.99 -26.72
CA MET A 766 34.22 -26.28 -25.74
C MET A 766 34.73 -27.19 -24.62
N ARG A 767 35.58 -28.19 -24.92
CA ARG A 767 36.25 -28.99 -23.89
C ARG A 767 37.07 -28.15 -22.93
N LYS A 768 37.83 -27.17 -23.42
CA LYS A 768 38.62 -26.28 -22.57
C LYS A 768 37.72 -25.55 -21.55
N ARG A 769 36.58 -25.01 -22.00
CA ARG A 769 35.58 -24.39 -21.12
C ARG A 769 34.90 -25.39 -20.19
N ALA A 770 34.67 -26.62 -20.65
CA ALA A 770 34.15 -27.68 -19.80
C ALA A 770 35.08 -27.95 -18.61
N PHE A 771 36.40 -27.99 -18.82
CA PHE A 771 37.37 -28.16 -17.72
C PHE A 771 37.28 -27.01 -16.70
N ASP A 772 37.12 -25.77 -17.16
CA ASP A 772 36.99 -24.59 -16.29
C ASP A 772 35.70 -24.67 -15.45
N ILE A 773 34.56 -25.04 -16.07
CA ILE A 773 33.25 -25.07 -15.40
C ILE A 773 33.13 -26.27 -14.45
N HIS A 774 33.67 -27.42 -14.84
CA HIS A 774 33.68 -28.64 -14.03
C HIS A 774 34.77 -28.66 -12.95
N LYS A 775 35.51 -27.56 -12.76
CA LYS A 775 36.54 -27.47 -11.73
C LYS A 775 35.94 -27.77 -10.34
N GLY A 776 36.49 -28.81 -9.69
CA GLY A 776 36.02 -29.30 -8.39
C GLY A 776 34.81 -30.25 -8.44
N ASN A 777 34.48 -30.82 -9.60
CA ASN A 777 33.47 -31.87 -9.80
C ASN A 777 34.14 -33.21 -10.20
N LYS A 778 33.47 -34.35 -10.00
CA LYS A 778 34.02 -35.72 -10.22
C LYS A 778 34.07 -36.14 -11.71
N SER A 779 33.50 -35.34 -12.58
CA SER A 779 33.38 -35.61 -14.03
C SER A 779 34.73 -35.62 -14.77
N LYS A 780 34.95 -36.63 -15.61
CA LYS A 780 36.07 -36.74 -16.54
C LYS A 780 35.63 -36.30 -17.94
N ILE A 781 36.32 -35.33 -18.53
CA ILE A 781 35.98 -34.78 -19.85
C ILE A 781 36.88 -35.40 -20.92
N LEU A 782 36.29 -36.00 -21.94
CA LEU A 782 36.96 -36.72 -23.02
C LEU A 782 36.53 -36.19 -24.39
N SER A 783 37.36 -36.38 -25.41
CA SER A 783 37.06 -36.00 -26.79
C SER A 783 36.08 -36.94 -27.47
N ASN A 784 36.21 -38.24 -27.22
CA ASN A 784 35.38 -39.32 -27.74
C ASN A 784 35.31 -40.45 -26.72
N ILE A 785 34.32 -41.33 -26.86
CA ILE A 785 34.26 -42.58 -26.10
C ILE A 785 35.41 -43.49 -26.60
N PRO A 786 36.35 -43.92 -25.74
CA PRO A 786 37.44 -44.77 -26.17
C PRO A 786 36.90 -46.11 -26.70
N SER A 787 37.36 -46.54 -27.87
CA SER A 787 36.93 -47.78 -28.53
C SER A 787 37.30 -49.03 -27.72
N THR A 788 38.28 -48.95 -26.84
CA THR A 788 38.75 -50.03 -25.94
C THR A 788 37.87 -50.22 -24.70
N LEU A 789 36.92 -49.32 -24.40
CA LEU A 789 35.98 -49.50 -23.29
C LEU A 789 34.77 -50.34 -23.74
N ASP A 790 34.75 -51.61 -23.37
CA ASP A 790 33.57 -52.49 -23.46
C ASP A 790 32.53 -52.24 -22.35
N PHE A 791 32.75 -51.18 -21.58
CA PHE A 791 31.94 -50.76 -20.45
C PHE A 791 30.52 -50.30 -20.86
N LYS A 792 29.53 -50.66 -20.04
CA LYS A 792 28.13 -50.21 -20.18
C LYS A 792 27.81 -49.14 -19.13
N PHE A 793 26.90 -48.23 -19.46
CA PHE A 793 26.47 -47.15 -18.57
C PHE A 793 25.08 -47.40 -17.99
N ASP A 794 24.88 -47.01 -16.73
CA ASP A 794 23.59 -47.07 -16.05
C ASP A 794 22.70 -45.89 -16.44
N PHE A 795 23.31 -44.74 -16.73
CA PHE A 795 22.60 -43.54 -17.14
C PHE A 795 23.33 -42.79 -18.25
N ILE A 796 22.66 -42.61 -19.40
CA ILE A 796 23.16 -41.84 -20.54
C ILE A 796 22.28 -40.59 -20.74
N ILE A 797 22.91 -39.42 -20.75
CA ILE A 797 22.28 -38.11 -20.99
C ILE A 797 22.67 -37.64 -22.39
N ALA A 798 21.71 -37.66 -23.32
CA ALA A 798 21.85 -37.19 -24.68
C ALA A 798 20.98 -35.93 -24.87
N ASN A 799 21.58 -34.75 -24.69
CA ASN A 799 20.87 -33.47 -24.84
C ASN A 799 21.35 -32.63 -26.03
N HIS A 800 20.42 -32.06 -26.79
CA HIS A 800 20.67 -31.12 -27.89
C HIS A 800 21.60 -31.65 -29.01
N MET A 801 21.88 -32.96 -29.07
CA MET A 801 22.74 -33.62 -30.04
C MET A 801 21.99 -34.40 -31.13
N ILE A 802 20.68 -34.58 -30.97
CA ILE A 802 19.88 -35.53 -31.77
C ILE A 802 19.30 -34.80 -32.99
N LEU A 803 19.08 -33.49 -32.87
CA LEU A 803 18.51 -32.66 -33.92
C LEU A 803 19.45 -32.52 -35.12
N ASP A 804 19.29 -33.44 -36.09
CA ASP A 804 19.86 -33.34 -37.42
C ASP A 804 18.89 -33.92 -38.45
N ILE A 805 18.20 -33.03 -39.15
CA ILE A 805 17.01 -33.37 -39.95
C ILE A 805 17.39 -33.81 -41.36
N ASN A 806 18.58 -33.40 -41.82
CA ASN A 806 19.08 -33.77 -43.15
C ASN A 806 19.76 -35.14 -43.14
N THR A 807 19.98 -35.71 -41.95
CA THR A 807 20.65 -37.00 -41.80
C THR A 807 19.69 -38.14 -42.18
N PRO A 808 20.07 -39.00 -43.16
CA PRO A 808 19.30 -40.16 -43.56
C PRO A 808 18.93 -41.06 -42.37
N ASP A 809 17.75 -41.68 -42.42
CA ASP A 809 17.22 -42.49 -41.31
C ASP A 809 18.17 -43.60 -40.85
N HIS A 810 18.96 -44.20 -41.75
CA HIS A 810 19.93 -45.24 -41.40
C HIS A 810 21.09 -44.71 -40.54
N ILE A 811 21.62 -43.50 -40.83
CA ILE A 811 22.70 -42.87 -40.05
C ILE A 811 22.17 -42.45 -38.68
N PHE A 812 20.97 -41.84 -38.66
CA PHE A 812 20.32 -41.47 -37.41
C PHE A 812 20.05 -42.69 -36.52
N CYS A 813 19.55 -43.78 -37.13
CA CYS A 813 19.35 -45.06 -36.46
C CYS A 813 20.65 -45.60 -35.87
N ALA A 814 21.74 -45.62 -36.65
CA ALA A 814 23.05 -46.07 -36.18
C ALA A 814 23.57 -45.26 -34.98
N HIS A 815 23.37 -43.93 -34.98
CA HIS A 815 23.76 -43.07 -33.85
C HIS A 815 22.97 -43.38 -32.58
N ILE A 816 21.65 -43.52 -32.67
CA ILE A 816 20.80 -43.87 -31.52
C ILE A 816 21.07 -45.30 -31.04
N LYS A 817 21.26 -46.24 -31.98
CA LYS A 817 21.60 -47.63 -31.67
C LYS A 817 22.92 -47.73 -30.91
N LYS A 818 23.95 -46.98 -31.32
CA LYS A 818 25.23 -46.91 -30.59
C LYS A 818 25.07 -46.49 -29.13
N LEU A 819 24.21 -45.51 -28.83
CA LEU A 819 23.92 -45.10 -27.45
C LEU A 819 23.12 -46.17 -26.70
N TRP A 820 22.14 -46.79 -27.36
CA TRP A 820 21.33 -47.87 -26.79
C TRP A 820 22.16 -49.12 -26.46
N ASP A 821 23.12 -49.45 -27.30
CA ASP A 821 24.02 -50.58 -27.12
C ASP A 821 24.99 -50.35 -25.96
N LYS A 822 25.41 -49.09 -25.72
CA LYS A 822 26.26 -48.74 -24.57
C LYS A 822 25.50 -48.65 -23.24
N LEU A 823 24.18 -48.81 -23.26
CA LEU A 823 23.36 -48.81 -22.06
C LEU A 823 23.32 -50.20 -21.40
N SER A 824 23.35 -50.24 -20.07
CA SER A 824 23.24 -51.48 -19.29
C SER A 824 21.92 -52.21 -19.57
N SER A 825 21.99 -53.51 -19.86
CA SER A 825 20.82 -54.38 -20.04
C SER A 825 20.06 -54.63 -18.73
N LYS A 826 20.67 -54.34 -17.57
CA LYS A 826 20.07 -54.50 -16.24
C LYS A 826 19.34 -53.22 -15.78
N GLY A 827 18.48 -52.67 -16.63
CA GLY A 827 17.67 -51.52 -16.24
C GLY A 827 18.28 -50.14 -16.48
N GLY A 828 19.27 -50.03 -17.37
CA GLY A 828 19.92 -48.75 -17.71
C GLY A 828 18.94 -47.75 -18.32
N ILE A 829 19.24 -46.46 -18.17
CA ILE A 829 18.34 -45.35 -18.55
C ILE A 829 18.99 -44.43 -19.59
N LEU A 830 18.27 -44.17 -20.68
CA LEU A 830 18.63 -43.21 -21.71
C LEU A 830 17.70 -42.00 -21.64
N LEU A 831 18.27 -40.83 -21.40
CA LEU A 831 17.59 -39.53 -21.45
C LEU A 831 17.89 -38.85 -22.78
N LEU A 832 16.86 -38.69 -23.61
CA LEU A 832 16.89 -37.90 -24.83
C LEU A 832 16.24 -36.54 -24.55
N LEU A 833 16.93 -35.44 -24.80
CA LEU A 833 16.39 -34.09 -24.60
C LEU A 833 16.76 -33.17 -25.77
N GLU A 834 15.78 -32.46 -26.30
CA GLU A 834 15.95 -31.49 -27.38
C GLU A 834 15.16 -30.21 -27.15
N ARG A 835 15.37 -29.25 -28.04
CA ARG A 835 14.63 -27.98 -28.08
C ARG A 835 13.12 -28.23 -28.19
N GLY A 836 12.33 -27.41 -27.50
CA GLY A 836 10.87 -27.53 -27.47
C GLY A 836 10.18 -26.90 -28.70
N ASN A 837 10.76 -27.09 -29.87
CA ASN A 837 10.22 -26.66 -31.17
C ASN A 837 9.77 -27.90 -31.98
N PRO A 838 9.06 -27.72 -33.11
CA PRO A 838 8.55 -28.84 -33.90
C PRO A 838 9.63 -29.86 -34.29
N MET A 839 10.82 -29.39 -34.66
CA MET A 839 11.92 -30.25 -35.11
C MET A 839 12.59 -31.03 -33.97
N GLY A 840 12.80 -30.39 -32.81
CA GLY A 840 13.34 -31.06 -31.63
C GLY A 840 12.38 -32.12 -31.09
N TYR A 841 11.07 -31.85 -31.14
CA TYR A 841 10.05 -32.88 -30.89
C TYR A 841 10.14 -34.04 -31.89
N GLU A 842 10.26 -33.75 -33.19
CA GLU A 842 10.36 -34.78 -34.23
C GLU A 842 11.58 -35.69 -34.01
N ALA A 843 12.74 -35.11 -33.70
CA ALA A 843 13.97 -35.84 -33.43
C ALA A 843 13.81 -36.80 -32.23
N VAL A 844 13.23 -36.32 -31.12
CA VAL A 844 12.97 -37.13 -29.92
C VAL A 844 11.91 -38.21 -30.17
N ALA A 845 10.83 -37.87 -30.89
CA ALA A 845 9.75 -38.81 -31.20
C ALA A 845 10.22 -39.91 -32.16
N ARG A 846 11.06 -39.57 -33.15
CA ARG A 846 11.70 -40.52 -34.07
C ARG A 846 12.60 -41.49 -33.31
N ALA A 847 13.51 -40.98 -32.47
CA ALA A 847 14.40 -41.82 -31.66
C ALA A 847 13.62 -42.74 -30.71
N ARG A 848 12.57 -42.21 -30.05
CA ARG A 848 11.65 -43.00 -29.21
C ARG A 848 11.00 -44.12 -30.01
N GLN A 849 10.47 -43.83 -31.20
CA GLN A 849 9.80 -44.83 -32.03
C GLN A 849 10.77 -45.93 -32.48
N MET A 850 12.00 -45.58 -32.86
CA MET A 850 13.04 -46.53 -33.27
C MET A 850 13.44 -47.48 -32.13
N ILE A 851 13.64 -46.96 -30.93
CA ILE A 851 13.99 -47.77 -29.75
C ILE A 851 12.85 -48.74 -29.41
N LEU A 852 11.60 -48.25 -29.40
CA LEU A 852 10.43 -49.08 -29.06
C LEU A 852 10.06 -50.09 -30.15
N SER A 853 10.48 -49.87 -31.40
CA SER A 853 10.32 -50.83 -32.50
C SER A 853 11.52 -51.78 -32.67
N GLY A 854 12.48 -51.76 -31.74
CA GLY A 854 13.66 -52.63 -31.79
C GLY A 854 14.61 -52.34 -32.96
N PHE A 855 14.63 -51.10 -33.48
CA PHE A 855 15.42 -50.70 -34.65
C PHE A 855 15.11 -51.46 -35.96
N ASN A 856 14.01 -52.22 -36.01
CA ASN A 856 13.55 -52.93 -37.21
C ASN A 856 13.02 -51.95 -38.25
N TYR A 857 13.91 -51.41 -39.09
CA TYR A 857 13.53 -50.60 -40.23
C TYR A 857 13.60 -51.37 -41.55
N THR A 858 14.42 -52.44 -41.66
CA THR A 858 14.60 -53.19 -42.92
C THR A 858 15.18 -54.61 -42.84
N LEU A 859 15.51 -55.19 -41.68
CA LEU A 859 16.13 -56.53 -41.60
C LEU A 859 15.25 -57.54 -40.87
N LYS A 860 15.09 -58.72 -41.50
CA LYS A 860 14.20 -59.83 -41.14
C LYS A 860 14.82 -60.79 -40.10
N ASP A 861 15.78 -60.34 -39.31
CA ASP A 861 16.44 -61.22 -38.36
C ASP A 861 15.77 -61.15 -36.98
N SER A 862 15.22 -62.31 -36.59
CA SER A 862 14.55 -62.61 -35.35
C SER A 862 15.54 -62.73 -34.19
N GLU A 863 16.24 -61.65 -33.84
CA GLU A 863 16.86 -61.54 -32.53
C GLU A 863 15.85 -61.01 -31.52
N SER A 864 15.94 -61.52 -30.28
CA SER A 864 15.10 -61.14 -29.15
C SER A 864 15.02 -59.60 -29.02
N ILE A 865 13.84 -59.03 -29.26
CA ILE A 865 13.60 -57.59 -29.11
C ILE A 865 13.92 -57.20 -27.67
N GLU A 866 15.03 -56.48 -27.45
CA GLU A 866 15.37 -55.93 -26.15
C GLU A 866 14.25 -54.97 -25.69
N ILE A 867 13.64 -55.26 -24.55
CA ILE A 867 12.46 -54.53 -24.07
C ILE A 867 12.86 -53.10 -23.65
N GLY A 868 12.28 -52.10 -24.33
CA GLY A 868 12.39 -50.69 -23.98
C GLY A 868 11.11 -50.16 -23.33
N HIS A 869 11.22 -49.44 -22.21
CA HIS A 869 10.09 -48.88 -21.47
C HIS A 869 10.25 -47.37 -21.23
N VAL A 870 9.24 -46.57 -21.58
CA VAL A 870 9.24 -45.11 -21.39
C VAL A 870 8.83 -44.74 -19.95
N ILE A 871 9.77 -44.18 -19.19
CA ILE A 871 9.52 -43.68 -17.82
C ILE A 871 8.73 -42.36 -17.86
N SER A 872 9.09 -41.47 -18.79
CA SER A 872 8.55 -40.10 -18.91
C SER A 872 8.95 -39.50 -20.27
N PRO A 873 8.19 -38.56 -20.88
CA PRO A 873 6.92 -37.96 -20.47
C PRO A 873 5.70 -38.85 -20.72
N CYS A 874 5.77 -39.78 -21.67
CA CYS A 874 4.61 -40.58 -22.07
C CYS A 874 4.25 -41.58 -20.96
N SER A 875 2.96 -41.69 -20.65
CA SER A 875 2.41 -42.70 -19.74
C SER A 875 2.16 -44.05 -20.42
N HIS A 876 2.78 -44.28 -21.59
CA HIS A 876 2.62 -45.48 -22.40
C HIS A 876 3.83 -45.74 -23.29
N ASP A 877 3.97 -47.00 -23.70
CA ASP A 877 5.02 -47.48 -24.61
C ASP A 877 4.52 -47.63 -26.06
N LYS A 878 3.23 -47.33 -26.32
CA LYS A 878 2.63 -47.33 -27.67
C LYS A 878 3.18 -46.20 -28.55
N LYS A 879 2.88 -46.23 -29.86
CA LYS A 879 3.17 -45.11 -30.79
C LYS A 879 2.61 -43.79 -30.26
N CYS A 880 3.38 -42.70 -30.37
CA CYS A 880 2.93 -41.39 -29.88
C CYS A 880 1.80 -40.85 -30.78
N PRO A 881 0.64 -40.43 -30.23
CA PRO A 881 -0.50 -39.96 -31.04
C PRO A 881 -0.23 -38.64 -31.77
N LEU A 882 0.77 -37.87 -31.33
CA LEU A 882 1.21 -36.63 -31.99
C LEU A 882 2.29 -36.86 -33.06
N TYR A 883 2.85 -38.08 -33.14
CA TYR A 883 3.89 -38.41 -34.10
C TYR A 883 3.26 -39.02 -35.35
N THR A 884 3.10 -38.20 -36.39
CA THR A 884 2.79 -38.69 -37.73
C THR A 884 4.09 -39.08 -38.43
N ASN A 885 4.13 -40.19 -39.15
CA ASN A 885 5.34 -40.55 -39.91
C ASN A 885 5.55 -39.47 -40.98
N GLY A 886 6.67 -38.73 -40.93
CA GLY A 886 7.03 -37.73 -41.93
C GLY A 886 7.49 -36.41 -41.33
N HIS A 887 8.56 -35.85 -41.91
CA HIS A 887 9.19 -34.57 -41.55
C HIS A 887 8.29 -33.37 -41.82
N LEU A 888 7.23 -33.19 -41.04
CA LEU A 888 6.35 -32.03 -41.14
C LEU A 888 6.97 -30.85 -40.36
N PHE A 889 7.66 -29.98 -41.07
CA PHE A 889 8.32 -28.79 -40.51
C PHE A 889 7.34 -27.76 -39.93
N ASN A 890 6.08 -27.73 -40.39
CA ASN A 890 5.09 -26.71 -40.04
C ASN A 890 3.93 -27.25 -39.18
N ARG A 891 4.24 -28.12 -38.22
CA ARG A 891 3.23 -28.71 -37.33
C ARG A 891 2.67 -27.67 -36.35
N LYS A 892 1.33 -27.55 -36.32
CA LYS A 892 0.60 -26.70 -35.36
C LYS A 892 0.60 -27.24 -33.92
N ARG A 893 0.84 -28.55 -33.72
CA ARG A 893 0.85 -29.20 -32.40
C ARG A 893 2.03 -30.17 -32.29
N TRP A 894 2.76 -30.12 -31.19
CA TRP A 894 3.86 -31.03 -30.85
C TRP A 894 3.99 -31.18 -29.33
N CYS A 895 4.52 -32.31 -28.86
CA CYS A 895 4.70 -32.56 -27.43
C CYS A 895 5.96 -31.85 -26.92
N HIS A 896 5.78 -30.80 -26.12
CA HIS A 896 6.87 -30.06 -25.49
C HIS A 896 6.42 -29.55 -24.13
N PHE A 897 7.39 -29.07 -23.35
CA PHE A 897 7.21 -28.55 -22.01
C PHE A 897 8.03 -27.28 -21.84
N SER A 898 7.83 -26.58 -20.72
CA SER A 898 8.54 -25.36 -20.40
C SER A 898 8.96 -25.34 -18.94
N GLN A 899 10.22 -24.97 -18.70
CA GLN A 899 10.76 -24.74 -17.37
C GLN A 899 11.19 -23.28 -17.23
N ARG A 900 10.74 -22.63 -16.17
CA ARG A 900 11.15 -21.27 -15.84
C ARG A 900 12.53 -21.27 -15.16
N LEU A 901 13.41 -20.39 -15.59
CA LEU A 901 14.70 -20.12 -14.97
C LEU A 901 14.78 -18.66 -14.50
N ILE A 902 15.53 -18.43 -13.43
CA ILE A 902 15.94 -17.09 -13.02
C ILE A 902 17.20 -16.73 -13.79
N ARG A 903 17.14 -15.63 -14.53
CA ARG A 903 18.27 -15.15 -15.34
C ARG A 903 19.40 -14.72 -14.40
N PRO A 904 20.61 -15.27 -14.56
CA PRO A 904 21.80 -14.73 -13.92
C PRO A 904 22.00 -13.26 -14.29
N GLU A 905 22.68 -12.52 -13.43
CA GLU A 905 22.86 -11.08 -13.62
C GLU A 905 23.55 -10.75 -14.95
N TYR A 906 24.56 -11.53 -15.34
CA TYR A 906 25.25 -11.39 -16.62
C TYR A 906 24.29 -11.56 -17.81
N LEU A 907 23.40 -12.55 -17.78
CA LEU A 907 22.47 -12.83 -18.88
C LEU A 907 21.40 -11.73 -18.97
N ARG A 908 20.96 -11.19 -17.83
CA ARG A 908 20.05 -10.04 -17.79
C ARG A 908 20.69 -8.80 -18.43
N LYS A 909 21.96 -8.52 -18.11
CA LYS A 909 22.75 -7.43 -18.73
C LYS A 909 22.93 -7.66 -20.23
N ILE A 910 23.31 -8.87 -20.65
CA ILE A 910 23.49 -9.23 -22.07
C ILE A 910 22.19 -9.09 -22.86
N LYS A 911 21.01 -9.30 -22.27
CA LYS A 911 19.71 -9.16 -22.95
C LYS A 911 19.06 -7.78 -22.82
N HIS A 912 19.60 -6.86 -22.01
CA HIS A 912 18.94 -5.60 -21.62
C HIS A 912 17.48 -5.78 -21.18
N SER A 913 17.19 -6.85 -20.43
CA SER A 913 15.84 -7.14 -19.95
C SER A 913 15.64 -6.58 -18.54
N SER A 914 14.53 -5.88 -18.31
CA SER A 914 14.07 -5.50 -16.97
C SER A 914 13.56 -6.69 -16.15
N TYR A 915 13.12 -7.77 -16.81
CA TYR A 915 12.67 -9.01 -16.17
C TYR A 915 13.81 -9.96 -15.80
N ASN A 916 13.73 -10.56 -14.62
CA ASN A 916 14.71 -11.51 -14.08
C ASN A 916 14.37 -12.99 -14.35
N VAL A 917 13.32 -13.30 -15.12
CA VAL A 917 12.90 -14.69 -15.41
C VAL A 917 12.77 -14.96 -16.91
N GLU A 918 12.99 -16.21 -17.30
CA GLU A 918 12.82 -16.70 -18.68
C GLU A 918 12.29 -18.15 -18.70
N ASP A 919 11.48 -18.47 -19.70
CA ASP A 919 10.92 -19.80 -19.90
C ASP A 919 11.72 -20.56 -20.99
N ALA A 920 12.32 -21.69 -20.62
CA ALA A 920 13.06 -22.60 -21.50
C ALA A 920 12.14 -23.74 -21.97
N LYS A 921 11.88 -23.80 -23.28
CA LYS A 921 11.04 -24.84 -23.90
C LYS A 921 11.87 -26.02 -24.36
N TYR A 922 11.44 -27.24 -24.05
CA TYR A 922 12.15 -28.48 -24.38
C TYR A 922 11.18 -29.64 -24.68
N SER A 923 11.67 -30.63 -25.43
CA SER A 923 11.02 -31.93 -25.68
C SER A 923 11.98 -33.01 -25.22
N TYR A 924 11.50 -34.07 -24.56
CA TYR A 924 12.38 -35.09 -24.01
C TYR A 924 11.68 -36.45 -23.97
N CYS A 925 12.47 -37.52 -23.83
CA CYS A 925 12.01 -38.88 -23.58
C CYS A 925 13.04 -39.60 -22.72
N ILE A 926 12.57 -40.27 -21.66
CA ILE A 926 13.38 -41.12 -20.79
C ILE A 926 12.95 -42.56 -21.04
N ILE A 927 13.88 -43.39 -21.46
CA ILE A 927 13.63 -44.80 -21.79
C ILE A 927 14.55 -45.68 -20.96
N ARG A 928 13.99 -46.74 -20.39
CA ARG A 928 14.69 -47.77 -19.63
C ARG A 928 14.84 -49.03 -20.46
N LYS A 929 16.01 -49.66 -20.39
CA LYS A 929 16.34 -50.89 -21.12
C LYS A 929 16.23 -52.12 -20.21
N GLY A 930 15.67 -53.21 -20.76
CA GLY A 930 15.65 -54.54 -20.13
C GLY A 930 14.67 -54.71 -18.97
N ILE A 931 13.84 -53.70 -18.66
CA ILE A 931 12.83 -53.75 -17.60
C ILE A 931 11.48 -53.27 -18.16
N CYS A 932 10.44 -54.07 -17.98
CA CYS A 932 9.08 -53.77 -18.40
C CYS A 932 8.46 -52.61 -17.60
N ARG A 933 7.38 -52.03 -18.13
CA ARG A 933 6.57 -51.03 -17.42
C ARG A 933 6.02 -51.63 -16.11
N PRO A 934 6.25 -51.01 -14.95
CA PRO A 934 5.70 -51.49 -13.68
C PRO A 934 4.16 -51.53 -13.71
N ASN A 935 3.57 -52.60 -13.18
CA ASN A 935 2.11 -52.77 -13.08
C ASN A 935 1.67 -52.91 -11.62
N LEU A 936 0.57 -52.24 -11.25
CA LEU A 936 -0.05 -52.32 -9.91
C LEU A 936 -0.40 -53.74 -9.47
N LYS A 937 -0.68 -54.65 -10.42
CA LYS A 937 -1.04 -56.05 -10.11
C LYS A 937 0.12 -56.88 -9.55
N GLU A 938 1.37 -56.45 -9.72
CA GLU A 938 2.58 -57.19 -9.32
C GLU A 938 3.12 -56.76 -7.94
N LEU A 939 2.42 -55.82 -7.28
CA LEU A 939 2.85 -55.15 -6.06
C LEU A 939 2.52 -56.03 -4.82
N LYS A 940 3.55 -56.51 -4.12
CA LYS A 940 3.42 -57.34 -2.89
C LYS A 940 3.42 -56.53 -1.59
N THR A 941 3.60 -55.21 -1.64
CA THR A 941 3.75 -54.33 -0.44
C THR A 941 2.54 -53.41 -0.24
N ASN A 942 2.20 -53.12 1.03
CA ASN A 942 1.06 -52.27 1.41
C ASN A 942 1.43 -50.78 1.65
N SER A 943 2.63 -50.33 1.25
CA SER A 943 3.05 -48.95 1.52
C SER A 943 2.33 -47.97 0.58
N LYS A 944 1.76 -46.89 1.12
CA LYS A 944 1.02 -45.88 0.33
C LYS A 944 1.89 -45.16 -0.71
N GLU A 945 3.19 -45.03 -0.43
CA GLU A 945 4.16 -44.41 -1.33
C GLU A 945 4.48 -45.31 -2.52
N ASP A 946 4.63 -46.63 -2.30
CA ASP A 946 4.80 -47.58 -3.39
C ASP A 946 3.55 -47.60 -4.28
N ILE A 947 2.34 -47.62 -3.70
CA ILE A 947 1.10 -47.61 -4.51
C ILE A 947 1.03 -46.38 -5.43
N LEU A 948 1.31 -45.18 -4.90
CA LEU A 948 1.34 -43.95 -5.71
C LEU A 948 2.41 -43.99 -6.80
N PHE A 949 3.58 -44.55 -6.50
CA PHE A 949 4.67 -44.71 -7.44
C PHE A 949 4.27 -45.58 -8.64
N TYR A 950 3.74 -46.78 -8.40
CA TYR A 950 3.35 -47.70 -9.47
C TYR A 950 2.15 -47.16 -10.27
N ASP A 951 1.19 -46.53 -9.59
CA ASP A 951 0.03 -45.91 -10.23
C ASP A 951 0.42 -44.74 -11.14
N SER A 952 1.46 -43.98 -10.77
CA SER A 952 1.94 -42.84 -11.55
C SER A 952 2.43 -43.16 -12.97
N TYR A 953 2.76 -44.42 -13.26
CA TYR A 953 3.12 -44.86 -14.62
C TYR A 953 1.92 -44.86 -15.57
N ASN A 954 0.70 -44.93 -15.03
CA ASN A 954 -0.55 -44.96 -15.80
C ASN A 954 -1.26 -43.60 -15.83
N TRP A 955 -0.86 -42.64 -15.00
CA TRP A 955 -1.51 -41.33 -14.96
C TRP A 955 -1.34 -40.55 -16.27
N PRO A 956 -2.40 -39.95 -16.81
CA PRO A 956 -2.31 -39.12 -17.99
C PRO A 956 -1.46 -37.87 -17.77
N ARG A 957 -0.70 -37.46 -18.80
CA ARG A 957 0.14 -36.26 -18.77
C ARG A 957 -0.50 -35.09 -19.51
N LEU A 958 -0.43 -33.90 -18.93
CA LEU A 958 -0.81 -32.65 -19.61
C LEU A 958 0.18 -32.30 -20.71
N ILE A 959 -0.29 -32.29 -21.95
CA ILE A 959 0.52 -31.94 -23.13
C ILE A 959 0.45 -30.45 -23.50
N LEU A 960 -0.55 -29.73 -22.98
CA LEU A 960 -0.74 -28.28 -23.18
C LEU A 960 -1.01 -27.56 -21.84
N PRO A 961 -0.77 -26.23 -21.77
CA PRO A 961 -1.16 -25.45 -20.60
C PRO A 961 -2.67 -25.54 -20.33
N PRO A 962 -3.09 -25.80 -19.08
CA PRO A 962 -4.51 -25.92 -18.74
C PRO A 962 -5.23 -24.57 -18.87
N LEU A 963 -6.40 -24.57 -19.49
CA LEU A 963 -7.24 -23.38 -19.63
C LEU A 963 -8.12 -23.21 -18.38
N LYS A 964 -7.76 -22.24 -17.54
CA LYS A 964 -8.41 -21.99 -16.24
C LYS A 964 -9.54 -20.96 -16.39
N LYS A 965 -10.74 -21.40 -16.75
CA LYS A 965 -11.93 -20.53 -16.90
C LYS A 965 -12.67 -20.31 -15.57
N HIS A 966 -13.65 -19.41 -15.58
CA HIS A 966 -14.55 -19.22 -14.45
C HIS A 966 -15.45 -20.47 -14.32
N ARG A 967 -15.42 -21.14 -13.16
CA ARG A 967 -16.18 -22.37 -12.79
C ARG A 967 -15.77 -23.69 -13.45
N HIS A 968 -14.82 -23.74 -14.39
CA HIS A 968 -14.30 -25.02 -14.92
C HIS A 968 -12.84 -24.88 -15.39
N VAL A 969 -12.13 -26.00 -15.46
CA VAL A 969 -10.76 -26.09 -16.00
C VAL A 969 -10.75 -27.08 -17.16
N ILE A 970 -10.15 -26.70 -18.29
CA ILE A 970 -10.00 -27.57 -19.47
C ILE A 970 -8.53 -27.99 -19.58
N MET A 971 -8.30 -29.29 -19.74
CA MET A 971 -6.96 -29.88 -19.81
C MET A 971 -6.87 -30.84 -21.00
N ASP A 972 -5.78 -30.77 -21.76
CA ASP A 972 -5.49 -31.71 -22.84
C ASP A 972 -4.41 -32.70 -22.35
N LEU A 973 -4.77 -33.98 -22.36
CA LEU A 973 -4.06 -35.08 -21.70
C LEU A 973 -3.63 -36.14 -22.70
N CYS A 974 -2.42 -36.68 -22.55
CA CYS A 974 -2.00 -37.93 -23.18
C CYS A 974 -2.19 -39.09 -22.19
N THR A 975 -3.04 -40.05 -22.55
CA THR A 975 -3.43 -41.16 -21.66
C THR A 975 -2.52 -42.39 -21.82
N SER A 976 -2.55 -43.29 -20.84
CA SER A 976 -1.85 -44.60 -20.91
C SER A 976 -2.30 -45.47 -22.09
N ASN A 977 -3.48 -45.20 -22.65
CA ASN A 977 -3.97 -45.88 -23.84
C ASN A 977 -3.29 -45.42 -25.14
N GLY A 978 -2.47 -44.36 -25.11
CA GLY A 978 -1.83 -43.80 -26.30
C GLY A 978 -2.72 -42.86 -27.09
N THR A 979 -3.72 -42.26 -26.45
CA THR A 979 -4.68 -41.34 -27.07
C THR A 979 -4.63 -39.96 -26.42
N ILE A 980 -4.98 -38.92 -27.17
CA ILE A 980 -5.14 -37.56 -26.64
C ILE A 980 -6.59 -37.37 -26.23
N GLN A 981 -6.82 -36.96 -24.98
CA GLN A 981 -8.15 -36.69 -24.46
C GLN A 981 -8.23 -35.28 -23.88
N ARG A 982 -9.37 -34.63 -24.08
CA ARG A 982 -9.70 -33.34 -23.46
C ARG A 982 -10.60 -33.57 -22.25
N LEU A 983 -10.12 -33.19 -21.07
CA LEU A 983 -10.84 -33.29 -19.81
C LEU A 983 -11.38 -31.90 -19.42
N ILE A 984 -12.65 -31.83 -19.01
CA ILE A 984 -13.27 -30.62 -18.47
C ILE A 984 -13.67 -30.90 -17.03
N ILE A 985 -13.04 -30.21 -16.08
CA ILE A 985 -13.34 -30.33 -14.65
C ILE A 985 -14.20 -29.14 -14.21
N PRO A 986 -15.53 -29.28 -14.10
CA PRO A 986 -16.38 -28.23 -13.55
C PRO A 986 -16.27 -28.16 -12.02
N LYS A 987 -16.56 -26.98 -11.47
CA LYS A 987 -16.59 -26.73 -10.02
C LYS A 987 -17.62 -27.60 -9.29
N SER A 988 -18.67 -28.05 -9.98
CA SER A 988 -19.70 -28.96 -9.46
C SER A 988 -19.18 -30.37 -9.19
N GLN A 989 -18.12 -30.82 -9.86
CA GLN A 989 -17.57 -32.18 -9.72
C GLN A 989 -16.89 -32.44 -8.37
N GLY A 990 -16.71 -31.42 -7.54
CA GLY A 990 -16.16 -31.53 -6.19
C GLY A 990 -15.08 -30.50 -5.92
N LYS A 991 -15.05 -30.00 -4.68
CA LYS A 991 -14.14 -28.92 -4.27
C LYS A 991 -12.66 -29.31 -4.42
N ILE A 992 -12.30 -30.55 -4.07
CA ILE A 992 -10.91 -31.03 -4.11
C ILE A 992 -10.42 -31.19 -5.56
N VAL A 993 -11.16 -31.95 -6.39
CA VAL A 993 -10.81 -32.21 -7.80
C VAL A 993 -10.72 -30.90 -8.59
N TYR A 994 -11.70 -30.00 -8.45
CA TYR A 994 -11.66 -28.70 -9.13
C TYR A 994 -10.49 -27.82 -8.68
N ARG A 995 -10.15 -27.85 -7.38
CA ARG A 995 -9.03 -27.08 -6.85
C ARG A 995 -7.69 -27.61 -7.32
N ASP A 996 -7.53 -28.93 -7.34
CA ASP A 996 -6.33 -29.60 -7.84
C ASP A 996 -6.17 -29.33 -9.34
N ALA A 997 -7.25 -29.40 -10.13
CA ALA A 997 -7.27 -29.00 -11.54
C ALA A 997 -6.89 -27.52 -11.72
N ARG A 998 -7.33 -26.60 -10.84
CA ARG A 998 -6.91 -25.19 -10.93
C ARG A 998 -5.44 -24.97 -10.62
N LYS A 999 -4.83 -25.83 -9.81
CA LYS A 999 -3.44 -25.71 -9.37
C LYS A 999 -2.46 -26.53 -10.23
N ILE A 1000 -2.93 -27.24 -11.25
CA ILE A 1000 -2.08 -27.96 -12.19
C ILE A 1000 -1.41 -27.02 -13.19
N HIS A 1001 -0.25 -27.44 -13.69
CA HIS A 1001 0.56 -26.74 -14.68
C HIS A 1001 0.84 -27.62 -15.89
N TRP A 1002 1.36 -27.00 -16.94
CA TRP A 1002 1.74 -27.69 -18.16
C TRP A 1002 2.82 -28.74 -17.86
N GLY A 1003 2.58 -29.98 -18.29
CA GLY A 1003 3.51 -31.10 -18.07
C GLY A 1003 3.31 -31.89 -16.79
N ASP A 1004 2.39 -31.51 -15.90
CA ASP A 1004 2.04 -32.30 -14.72
C ASP A 1004 1.28 -33.60 -15.11
N LEU A 1005 1.32 -34.60 -14.23
CA LEU A 1005 0.47 -35.79 -14.27
C LEU A 1005 -0.86 -35.51 -13.57
N TRP A 1006 -1.95 -36.05 -14.11
CA TRP A 1006 -3.28 -35.91 -13.54
C TRP A 1006 -3.77 -37.24 -12.95
N ALA A 1007 -3.90 -37.30 -11.62
CA ALA A 1007 -4.22 -38.53 -10.89
C ALA A 1007 -5.69 -38.65 -10.44
N LEU A 1008 -6.49 -37.58 -10.50
CA LEU A 1008 -7.83 -37.54 -9.90
C LEU A 1008 -8.93 -37.74 -10.94
N GLY A 1009 -9.77 -38.77 -10.76
CA GLY A 1009 -10.89 -39.05 -11.68
C GLY A 1009 -10.53 -39.98 -12.84
N SER A 1010 -9.42 -40.69 -12.76
CA SER A 1010 -9.17 -41.88 -13.60
C SER A 1010 -9.98 -43.06 -13.10
N ASN A 1011 -11.29 -43.03 -13.31
CA ASN A 1011 -12.01 -44.27 -13.65
C ASN A 1011 -11.80 -44.42 -15.16
N PHE A 1012 -10.66 -44.98 -15.56
CA PHE A 1012 -10.37 -45.35 -16.94
C PHE A 1012 -10.05 -46.83 -17.00
#